data_AF-A0A1D1ZLF9-F1
#
_entry.id   AF-A0A1D1ZLF9-F1
#
_cell.length_a   1.000
_cell.length_b   1.000
_cell.length_c   1.000
_cell.angle_alpha   90.00
_cell.angle_beta   90.00
_cell.angle_gamma   90.00
#
_symmetry.space_group_name_H-M   'P 1'
#
loop_
_entity.id
_entity.type
_entity.pdbx_description
1 polymer ?
#
loop_
_entity_poly.entity_id
_entity_poly.type
_entity_poly.pdbx_seq_one_letter_code
_entity_poly.pdbx_strand_id
1 'polypeptide(L)'
;GGQAWRGSAGGRGGRGEHAVISPAPSASVRPDSLASDMRSLVISDSPPLQLSPSMVGRLVPMQRPDKGGLIGANNPVRISVNHFLLRFDDRMTIYHYDLNVKPKKVTKGSLDAEISKMDLLAIKTELFKVNDSRFREHSVAYDGQRNLFSPVQLPEGDFEVVLRSGIYHVTLKLQKPIALKELRQPPCPRDILQGLDVIMKDNSRRERNICVGRSFYPKEGHNLGMGVVALSGFQQSVKSTEQGLVLNVDHSVMAFHKPMMLLDYLQERLPLTFNEQTRLEGRQREDVRNELNDLKVTVIHRAARKKFTIFGLTKLKTNDITFLDDQSGRELRLVDYYRERYGIEIRFKHLPCLELSRTKKNYVPMELCKLVEGQRCTNERLQNIGGQTLKNMALLKPWERRNMISQIIKSPEGPSQGDTLRDFHISVNLDMARVTGRVLERPSLKISDMQGRPCMFQIQNNDCQWNLLKHKVALGKRIDQWGIADFSPSSYSRHQELQIEPFIWKLVKRCNDLGVFMSSNPTFVKKYSMKILSCPHKIKDALNEVKQKTGGHLQILICPMADKDEGYKSLKLIAETEVGILTQCCLSYPANQGKDQYLANLGLKMNAKLGGSNIELYDRLPRLANTNSPFMFIGADVNHPRSRDTTSPSIAAVVATINWPASSSYISKIQAQPHRKENIINVGLMCKELIVKYSQVNNSKPQKIIYFRDGVSDSQFDMVLNQELTEIKDAIESDGYKPTITVVVAQK
;
A
#
# COMPACT_ATOMS: atom_id res chain seq x y z
N GLY A 1 -1.52 -5.28 -8.20
CA GLY A 1 -0.53 -4.45 -8.92
C GLY A 1 0.83 -4.72 -8.34
N GLY A 2 1.66 -5.53 -9.02
CA GLY A 2 2.93 -6.00 -8.47
C GLY A 2 4.08 -5.01 -8.68
N GLN A 3 4.32 -4.14 -7.70
CA GLN A 3 5.62 -3.47 -7.53
C GLN A 3 6.02 -3.53 -6.05
N ALA A 4 6.27 -4.74 -5.57
CA ALA A 4 7.20 -4.97 -4.48
C ALA A 4 8.22 -5.98 -5.00
N TRP A 5 9.48 -5.86 -4.61
CA TRP A 5 10.66 -6.55 -5.17
C TRP A 5 11.28 -5.86 -6.41
N ARG A 6 11.80 -4.65 -6.21
CA ARG A 6 13.04 -4.24 -6.89
C ARG A 6 14.18 -4.31 -5.89
N GLY A 7 14.91 -5.43 -5.89
CA GLY A 7 16.25 -5.47 -5.32
C GLY A 7 17.17 -4.65 -6.23
N SER A 8 17.71 -3.54 -5.71
CA SER A 8 18.82 -2.84 -6.36
C SER A 8 20.11 -3.58 -5.98
N ALA A 9 20.63 -4.37 -6.92
CA ALA A 9 22.04 -4.73 -6.95
C ALA A 9 22.83 -3.48 -7.39
N GLY A 10 23.62 -2.93 -6.47
CA GLY A 10 24.47 -1.78 -6.70
C GLY A 10 25.61 -1.76 -5.69
N GLY A 11 26.48 -2.77 -5.75
CA GLY A 11 27.74 -2.77 -5.02
C GLY A 11 28.70 -1.76 -5.63
N ARG A 12 29.07 -0.73 -4.88
CA ARG A 12 30.30 0.02 -5.09
C ARG A 12 31.26 -0.35 -3.96
N GLY A 13 32.38 -0.96 -4.33
CA GLY A 13 33.48 -1.26 -3.41
C GLY A 13 34.12 0.05 -2.94
N GLY A 14 34.18 0.21 -1.62
CA GLY A 14 35.04 1.18 -0.96
C GLY A 14 36.28 0.46 -0.46
N ARG A 15 37.46 0.90 -0.90
CA ARG A 15 38.75 0.53 -0.32
C ARG A 15 38.79 1.02 1.13
N GLY A 16 39.05 0.12 2.07
CA GLY A 16 39.33 0.46 3.46
C GLY A 16 40.83 0.49 3.71
N GLU A 17 41.33 1.62 4.20
CA GLU A 17 42.68 1.75 4.77
C GLU A 17 42.74 1.05 6.13
N HIS A 18 43.88 0.43 6.39
CA HIS A 18 44.19 -0.32 7.61
C HIS A 18 44.31 0.61 8.82
N ALA A 19 43.54 0.33 9.88
CA ALA A 19 43.80 0.85 11.22
C ALA A 19 44.02 -0.33 12.18
N VAL A 20 45.21 -0.37 12.77
CA VAL A 20 45.68 -1.36 13.75
C VAL A 20 44.93 -1.14 15.07
N ILE A 21 44.32 -2.20 15.61
CA ILE A 21 43.67 -2.20 16.94
C ILE A 21 44.49 -3.09 17.89
N SER A 22 45.03 -2.48 18.94
CA SER A 22 45.69 -3.15 20.07
C SER A 22 44.67 -3.82 21.00
N PRO A 23 45.00 -4.93 21.69
CA PRO A 23 44.06 -5.64 22.57
C PRO A 23 44.02 -5.02 23.98
N ALA A 24 42.84 -5.01 24.60
CA ALA A 24 42.62 -4.68 26.01
C ALA A 24 42.07 -5.92 26.76
N PRO A 25 42.28 -6.01 28.10
CA PRO A 25 42.53 -7.27 28.78
C PRO A 25 41.29 -8.02 29.27
N SER A 26 41.50 -9.31 29.49
CA SER A 26 40.59 -10.30 30.05
C SER A 26 40.30 -10.07 31.54
N ALA A 27 39.02 -10.02 31.91
CA ALA A 27 38.56 -10.18 33.29
C ALA A 27 37.60 -11.39 33.34
N SER A 28 38.02 -12.40 34.09
CA SER A 28 37.27 -13.63 34.35
C SER A 28 36.35 -13.42 35.55
N VAL A 29 35.06 -13.75 35.41
CA VAL A 29 34.13 -13.84 36.54
C VAL A 29 33.45 -15.21 36.48
N ARG A 30 33.58 -15.96 37.58
CA ARG A 30 33.12 -17.34 37.74
C ARG A 30 31.58 -17.44 37.87
N PRO A 31 30.93 -18.55 37.48
CA PRO A 31 29.49 -18.62 37.24
C PRO A 31 28.70 -19.44 38.27
N ASP A 32 28.85 -19.22 39.58
CA ASP A 32 28.22 -20.08 40.60
C ASP A 32 27.13 -19.44 41.50
N SER A 33 26.67 -18.21 41.23
CA SER A 33 25.60 -17.58 42.05
C SER A 33 24.20 -17.53 41.41
N LEU A 34 24.02 -18.00 40.17
CA LEU A 34 22.75 -17.91 39.44
C LEU A 34 21.88 -19.17 39.49
N ALA A 35 22.37 -20.26 40.09
CA ALA A 35 21.69 -21.57 40.09
C ALA A 35 20.65 -21.76 41.22
N SER A 36 20.61 -20.87 42.20
CA SER A 36 19.75 -21.01 43.40
C SER A 36 18.31 -20.51 43.19
N ASP A 37 18.09 -19.49 42.35
CA ASP A 37 16.79 -18.79 42.27
C ASP A 37 15.83 -19.33 41.20
N MET A 38 16.13 -20.48 40.57
CA MET A 38 15.32 -21.06 39.50
C MET A 38 14.45 -22.28 39.91
N ARG A 39 14.38 -22.63 41.20
CA ARG A 39 13.61 -23.82 41.66
C ARG A 39 12.31 -23.54 42.42
N SER A 40 11.82 -22.30 42.47
CA SER A 40 10.58 -21.99 43.20
C SER A 40 9.62 -21.08 42.44
N LEU A 41 9.05 -21.54 41.31
CA LEU A 41 7.85 -20.92 40.76
C LEU A 41 6.86 -22.00 40.26
N VAL A 42 5.93 -22.31 41.16
CA VAL A 42 4.71 -23.09 40.91
C VAL A 42 3.82 -22.30 39.95
N ILE A 43 3.25 -23.00 38.96
CA ILE A 43 2.25 -22.46 38.03
C ILE A 43 1.03 -22.01 38.84
N SER A 44 0.74 -20.70 38.88
CA SER A 44 -0.49 -20.21 39.48
C SER A 44 -1.65 -20.44 38.51
N ASP A 45 -2.53 -21.37 38.85
CA ASP A 45 -3.85 -21.51 38.22
C ASP A 45 -4.74 -20.33 38.64
N SER A 46 -4.68 -19.24 37.88
CA SER A 46 -5.67 -18.15 37.98
C SER A 46 -6.86 -18.49 37.07
N PRO A 47 -8.12 -18.41 37.54
CA PRO A 47 -9.28 -18.62 36.69
C PRO A 47 -9.38 -17.51 35.63
N PRO A 48 -9.89 -17.82 34.42
CA PRO A 48 -10.05 -16.82 33.38
C PRO A 48 -11.02 -15.72 33.83
N LEU A 49 -10.63 -14.45 33.59
CA LEU A 49 -11.51 -13.29 33.72
C LEU A 49 -12.81 -13.54 32.94
N GLN A 50 -13.95 -13.45 33.64
CA GLN A 50 -15.28 -13.64 33.04
C GLN A 50 -15.47 -12.68 31.86
N LEU A 51 -15.62 -13.27 30.67
CA LEU A 51 -15.99 -12.57 29.44
C LEU A 51 -17.46 -12.13 29.51
N SER A 52 -17.76 -10.98 28.91
CA SER A 52 -19.13 -10.48 28.81
C SER A 52 -20.05 -11.46 28.05
N PRO A 53 -21.35 -11.52 28.37
CA PRO A 53 -22.29 -12.52 27.83
C PRO A 53 -22.51 -12.46 26.29
N SER A 54 -22.00 -11.43 25.60
CA SER A 54 -22.14 -11.27 24.14
C SER A 54 -21.08 -12.00 23.29
N MET A 55 -20.23 -12.83 23.89
CA MET A 55 -19.10 -13.50 23.20
C MET A 55 -19.22 -15.03 23.06
N VAL A 56 -20.35 -15.63 23.47
CA VAL A 56 -20.55 -17.08 23.39
C VAL A 56 -20.53 -17.54 21.92
N GLY A 57 -19.56 -18.37 21.55
CA GLY A 57 -19.41 -18.95 20.20
C GLY A 57 -18.53 -18.17 19.22
N ARG A 58 -18.01 -17.00 19.59
CA ARG A 58 -17.11 -16.21 18.72
C ARG A 58 -15.65 -16.58 18.96
N LEU A 59 -14.89 -16.77 17.89
CA LEU A 59 -13.44 -16.97 17.97
C LEU A 59 -12.76 -15.67 18.36
N VAL A 60 -11.78 -15.77 19.27
CA VAL A 60 -10.95 -14.66 19.75
C VAL A 60 -9.49 -14.87 19.39
N PRO A 61 -8.70 -13.80 19.18
CA PRO A 61 -7.26 -13.92 18.92
C PRO A 61 -6.57 -14.73 20.02
N MET A 62 -5.64 -15.59 19.62
CA MET A 62 -4.83 -16.37 20.55
C MET A 62 -4.05 -15.43 21.47
N GLN A 63 -4.13 -15.65 22.79
CA GLN A 63 -3.28 -14.95 23.74
C GLN A 63 -1.83 -15.34 23.50
N ARG A 64 -0.90 -14.40 23.68
CA ARG A 64 0.53 -14.68 23.54
C ARG A 64 0.91 -15.79 24.54
N PRO A 65 1.38 -16.97 24.09
CA PRO A 65 1.60 -18.12 24.96
C PRO A 65 2.84 -17.99 25.87
N ASP A 66 3.72 -17.01 25.63
CA ASP A 66 4.96 -16.77 26.39
C ASP A 66 5.29 -15.26 26.51
N LYS A 67 6.35 -14.90 27.25
CA LYS A 67 6.90 -13.52 27.26
C LYS A 67 7.71 -13.16 26.00
N GLY A 68 7.35 -13.71 24.83
CA GLY A 68 8.00 -13.40 23.54
C GLY A 68 8.97 -14.46 23.01
N GLY A 69 9.02 -15.65 23.58
CA GLY A 69 9.85 -16.79 23.13
C GLY A 69 11.35 -16.66 23.44
N LEU A 70 12.02 -17.80 23.63
CA LEU A 70 13.43 -17.87 24.03
C LEU A 70 14.42 -17.98 22.85
N ILE A 71 13.94 -18.23 21.62
CA ILE A 71 14.81 -18.49 20.46
C ILE A 71 15.61 -17.24 20.10
N GLY A 72 16.94 -17.33 20.03
CA GLY A 72 17.80 -16.16 19.78
C GLY A 72 17.90 -15.19 20.98
N ALA A 73 17.42 -15.56 22.18
CA ALA A 73 17.59 -14.75 23.39
C ALA A 73 19.06 -14.51 23.75
N ASN A 74 19.96 -15.41 23.33
CA ASN A 74 21.40 -15.29 23.51
C ASN A 74 22.06 -14.26 22.57
N ASN A 75 21.32 -13.68 21.62
CA ASN A 75 21.81 -12.62 20.72
C ASN A 75 20.89 -11.38 20.77
N PRO A 76 20.85 -10.66 21.91
CA PRO A 76 20.00 -9.50 22.08
C PRO A 76 20.56 -8.28 21.35
N VAL A 77 19.69 -7.50 20.71
CA VAL A 77 20.06 -6.24 20.07
C VAL A 77 19.16 -5.12 20.59
N ARG A 78 19.76 -4.00 20.98
CA ARG A 78 19.00 -2.80 21.37
C ARG A 78 18.56 -2.06 20.11
N ILE A 79 17.25 -1.90 19.95
CA ILE A 79 16.63 -1.26 18.79
C ILE A 79 15.87 -0.03 19.26
N SER A 80 15.97 1.06 18.51
CA SER A 80 15.05 2.20 18.66
C SER A 80 13.93 2.05 17.64
N VAL A 81 12.69 2.16 18.10
CA VAL A 81 11.50 2.13 17.25
C VAL A 81 10.91 3.54 17.18
N ASN A 82 10.23 3.85 16.09
CA ASN A 82 9.59 5.14 15.84
C ASN A 82 8.28 5.34 16.63
N HIS A 83 8.25 4.78 17.84
CA HIS A 83 7.20 4.91 18.82
C HIS A 83 7.64 5.90 19.90
N PHE A 84 6.73 6.77 20.29
CA PHE A 84 6.94 7.81 21.29
C PHE A 84 5.93 7.63 22.41
N LEU A 85 6.41 7.39 23.64
CA LEU A 85 5.54 7.04 24.77
C LEU A 85 4.59 8.21 25.08
N LEU A 86 3.30 7.92 25.19
CA LEU A 86 2.29 8.87 25.64
C LEU A 86 2.20 8.84 27.17
N ARG A 87 2.16 10.03 27.77
CA ARG A 87 1.87 10.23 29.19
C ARG A 87 0.57 11.01 29.32
N PHE A 88 -0.27 10.60 30.26
CA PHE A 88 -1.56 11.20 30.55
C PHE A 88 -1.82 11.15 32.05
N ASP A 89 -2.68 12.04 32.54
CA ASP A 89 -3.14 12.00 33.93
C ASP A 89 -4.20 10.90 34.12
N ASP A 90 -3.97 9.95 35.02
CA ASP A 90 -4.91 8.85 35.28
C ASP A 90 -6.24 9.33 35.87
N ARG A 91 -6.26 10.52 36.48
CA ARG A 91 -7.47 11.12 37.06
C ARG A 91 -8.39 11.71 35.98
N MET A 92 -7.87 11.87 34.77
CA MET A 92 -8.59 12.49 33.67
C MET A 92 -9.67 11.57 33.10
N THR A 93 -10.78 12.18 32.73
CA THR A 93 -11.88 11.52 32.01
C THR A 93 -12.12 12.26 30.71
N ILE A 94 -12.06 11.53 29.59
CA ILE A 94 -12.43 12.06 28.27
C ILE A 94 -13.90 11.74 28.03
N TYR A 95 -14.66 12.71 27.55
CA TYR A 95 -16.07 12.54 27.25
C TYR A 95 -16.25 12.35 25.74
N HIS A 96 -16.85 11.23 25.34
CA HIS A 96 -17.18 10.93 23.94
C HIS A 96 -18.63 11.32 23.66
N TYR A 97 -18.81 12.21 22.69
CA TYR A 97 -20.10 12.68 22.19
C TYR A 97 -20.34 12.21 20.77
N ASP A 98 -21.62 12.01 20.49
CA ASP A 98 -22.18 11.91 19.16
C ASP A 98 -22.63 13.30 18.70
N LEU A 99 -22.08 13.77 17.58
CA LEU A 99 -22.41 15.03 16.92
C LEU A 99 -23.21 14.74 15.65
N ASN A 100 -24.53 14.90 15.72
CA ASN A 100 -25.42 14.72 14.58
C ASN A 100 -25.75 16.07 13.94
N VAL A 101 -25.56 16.19 12.63
CA VAL A 101 -25.73 17.46 11.91
C VAL A 101 -26.73 17.28 10.79
N LYS A 102 -27.77 18.14 10.77
CA LYS A 102 -28.81 18.15 9.74
C LYS A 102 -29.04 19.58 9.20
N PRO A 103 -29.22 19.79 7.89
CA PRO A 103 -29.57 21.11 7.37
C PRO A 103 -31.02 21.49 7.71
N LYS A 104 -31.26 22.73 8.14
CA LYS A 104 -32.60 23.24 8.56
C LYS A 104 -33.53 23.54 7.38
N LYS A 105 -32.99 23.85 6.18
CA LYS A 105 -33.76 24.01 4.93
C LYS A 105 -33.30 22.98 3.90
N VAL A 106 -34.17 22.03 3.59
CA VAL A 106 -34.01 21.08 2.48
C VAL A 106 -34.44 21.80 1.20
N THR A 107 -33.52 22.17 0.31
CA THR A 107 -33.94 22.52 -1.06
C THR A 107 -34.60 21.29 -1.69
N LYS A 108 -35.88 21.43 -2.09
CA LYS A 108 -36.67 20.36 -2.74
C LYS A 108 -35.81 19.65 -3.80
N GLY A 109 -35.49 18.38 -3.56
CA GLY A 109 -34.69 17.53 -4.46
C GLY A 109 -33.48 16.83 -3.84
N SER A 110 -33.14 17.06 -2.56
CA SER A 110 -31.99 16.38 -1.93
C SER A 110 -32.24 16.09 -0.45
N LEU A 111 -32.94 14.99 -0.16
CA LEU A 111 -33.12 14.49 1.20
C LEU A 111 -31.85 13.80 1.75
N ASP A 112 -30.89 13.46 0.87
CA ASP A 112 -29.70 12.65 1.21
C ASP A 112 -28.34 13.26 0.76
N ALA A 113 -28.25 14.59 0.55
CA ALA A 113 -26.93 15.19 0.30
C ALA A 113 -26.06 15.11 1.55
N GLU A 114 -25.06 14.21 1.52
CA GLU A 114 -24.04 14.10 2.56
C GLU A 114 -23.34 15.45 2.78
N ILE A 115 -23.40 15.95 4.01
CA ILE A 115 -22.74 17.22 4.37
C ILE A 115 -21.24 17.06 4.16
N SER A 116 -20.62 18.02 3.48
CA SER A 116 -19.19 17.91 3.18
C SER A 116 -18.37 17.90 4.48
N LYS A 117 -17.28 17.12 4.54
CA LYS A 117 -16.37 17.14 5.70
C LYS A 117 -15.86 18.54 6.03
N MET A 118 -15.72 19.41 5.03
CA MET A 118 -15.33 20.81 5.22
C MET A 118 -16.42 21.59 5.96
N ASP A 119 -17.69 21.41 5.59
CA ASP A 119 -18.81 22.03 6.30
C ASP A 119 -18.93 21.46 7.72
N LEU A 120 -18.79 20.15 7.91
CA LEU A 120 -18.79 19.55 9.26
C LEU A 120 -17.69 20.13 10.16
N LEU A 121 -16.48 20.32 9.63
CA LEU A 121 -15.41 20.99 10.38
C LEU A 121 -15.72 22.46 10.64
N ALA A 122 -16.29 23.17 9.67
CA ALA A 122 -16.70 24.57 9.87
C ALA A 122 -17.84 24.68 10.90
N ILE A 123 -18.76 23.72 10.94
CA ILE A 123 -19.85 23.63 11.93
C ILE A 123 -19.28 23.40 13.32
N LYS A 124 -18.31 22.47 13.48
CA LYS A 124 -17.55 22.34 14.73
C LYS A 124 -16.95 23.70 15.12
N THR A 125 -16.17 24.30 14.22
CA THR A 125 -15.50 25.56 14.51
C THR A 125 -16.49 26.67 14.91
N GLU A 126 -17.61 26.84 14.22
CA GLU A 126 -18.59 27.86 14.57
C GLU A 126 -19.35 27.52 15.86
N LEU A 127 -19.73 26.27 16.09
CA LEU A 127 -20.39 25.83 17.33
C LEU A 127 -19.57 26.19 18.57
N PHE A 128 -18.25 26.02 18.50
CA PHE A 128 -17.32 26.31 19.59
C PHE A 128 -16.69 27.73 19.51
N LYS A 129 -17.04 28.54 18.50
CA LYS A 129 -16.67 29.97 18.41
C LYS A 129 -17.74 30.89 19.00
N VAL A 130 -19.00 30.46 19.04
CA VAL A 130 -20.10 31.30 19.50
C VAL A 130 -19.83 31.73 20.94
N ASN A 131 -20.14 33.00 21.24
CA ASN A 131 -20.09 33.67 22.53
C ASN A 131 -21.03 33.05 23.60
N ASP A 132 -21.31 31.75 23.50
CA ASP A 132 -22.06 30.97 24.46
C ASP A 132 -21.10 30.55 25.58
N SER A 133 -21.35 31.05 26.79
CA SER A 133 -20.55 30.75 27.98
C SER A 133 -20.43 29.25 28.26
N ARG A 134 -21.33 28.42 27.72
CA ARG A 134 -21.35 26.97 27.94
C ARG A 134 -20.29 26.20 27.14
N PHE A 135 -19.65 26.82 26.13
CA PHE A 135 -18.62 26.19 25.29
C PHE A 135 -17.27 26.90 25.32
N ARG A 136 -17.14 28.00 26.06
CA ARG A 136 -15.91 28.80 26.11
C ARG A 136 -14.75 27.99 26.73
N GLU A 137 -13.55 28.22 26.19
CA GLU A 137 -12.25 27.79 26.75
C GLU A 137 -11.88 26.30 26.68
N HIS A 138 -12.62 25.47 25.93
CA HIS A 138 -12.32 24.03 25.89
C HIS A 138 -11.94 23.54 24.48
N SER A 139 -10.72 23.00 24.34
CA SER A 139 -10.35 22.26 23.13
C SER A 139 -11.21 21.00 22.99
N VAL A 140 -11.83 20.82 21.83
CA VAL A 140 -12.53 19.58 21.47
C VAL A 140 -11.90 18.96 20.23
N ALA A 141 -11.81 17.63 20.21
CA ALA A 141 -11.30 16.89 19.07
C ALA A 141 -12.45 16.26 18.29
N TYR A 142 -12.42 16.35 16.96
CA TYR A 142 -13.52 15.89 16.12
C TYR A 142 -13.00 15.09 14.92
N ASP A 143 -13.60 13.93 14.66
CA ASP A 143 -13.19 13.07 13.54
C ASP A 143 -13.60 13.61 12.16
N GLY A 144 -14.41 14.67 12.13
CA GLY A 144 -14.94 15.27 10.91
C GLY A 144 -16.16 14.52 10.36
N GLN A 145 -16.80 13.69 11.16
CA GLN A 145 -17.99 12.92 10.83
C GLN A 145 -19.05 12.94 11.93
N ARG A 146 -18.81 12.22 13.03
CA ARG A 146 -19.83 11.97 14.07
C ARG A 146 -19.25 11.95 15.48
N ASN A 147 -17.98 11.59 15.65
CA ASN A 147 -17.40 11.41 16.98
C ASN A 147 -16.63 12.66 17.42
N LEU A 148 -17.09 13.24 18.52
CA LEU A 148 -16.46 14.38 19.18
C LEU A 148 -15.96 13.95 20.57
N PHE A 149 -14.78 14.43 20.93
CA PHE A 149 -14.15 14.15 22.22
C PHE A 149 -13.84 15.46 22.92
N SER A 150 -14.07 15.49 24.23
CA SER A 150 -13.88 16.67 25.07
C SER A 150 -13.16 16.29 26.37
N PRO A 151 -12.25 17.14 26.88
CA PRO A 151 -11.61 16.95 28.19
C PRO A 151 -12.57 17.28 29.35
N VAL A 152 -13.67 17.97 29.07
CA VAL A 152 -14.69 18.35 30.06
C VAL A 152 -16.07 17.91 29.61
N GLN A 153 -17.00 17.81 30.55
CA GLN A 153 -18.40 17.53 30.23
C GLN A 153 -19.02 18.76 29.56
N LEU A 154 -19.57 18.59 28.36
CA LEU A 154 -20.23 19.60 27.56
C LEU A 154 -21.74 19.53 27.78
N PRO A 155 -22.48 20.64 27.59
CA PRO A 155 -23.94 20.60 27.63
C PRO A 155 -24.48 19.74 26.49
N GLU A 156 -25.30 18.74 26.81
CA GLU A 156 -26.08 18.01 25.82
C GLU A 156 -27.23 18.87 25.32
N GLY A 157 -27.58 18.69 24.04
CA GLY A 157 -28.73 19.37 23.48
C GLY A 157 -28.59 19.71 22.01
N ASP A 158 -29.44 20.65 21.63
CA ASP A 158 -29.81 20.94 20.27
C ASP A 158 -29.43 22.40 19.96
N PHE A 159 -28.50 22.56 19.03
CA PHE A 159 -27.87 23.83 18.69
C PHE A 159 -28.13 24.18 17.24
N GLU A 160 -28.10 25.47 16.94
CA GLU A 160 -28.24 26.01 15.59
C GLU A 160 -26.94 26.71 15.18
N VAL A 161 -26.35 26.26 14.08
CA VAL A 161 -25.12 26.81 13.54
C VAL A 161 -25.39 27.41 12.17
N VAL A 162 -25.07 28.68 12.01
CA VAL A 162 -25.26 29.42 10.76
C VAL A 162 -23.93 29.51 10.03
N LEU A 163 -23.85 28.86 8.87
CA LEU A 163 -22.75 29.00 7.93
C LEU A 163 -23.21 29.73 6.66
N ARG A 164 -22.24 30.18 5.85
CA ARG A 164 -22.54 30.66 4.49
C ARG A 164 -23.20 29.60 3.61
N SER A 165 -22.95 28.32 3.89
CA SER A 165 -23.53 27.17 3.17
C SER A 165 -24.97 26.86 3.57
N GLY A 166 -25.44 27.35 4.71
CA GLY A 166 -26.79 27.13 5.19
C GLY A 166 -26.88 27.19 6.71
N ILE A 167 -28.10 26.99 7.22
CA ILE A 167 -28.37 26.84 8.65
C ILE A 167 -28.43 25.35 8.95
N TYR A 168 -27.69 24.93 9.98
CA TYR A 168 -27.57 23.54 10.40
C TYR A 168 -28.06 23.38 11.82
N HIS A 169 -28.87 22.35 12.01
CA HIS A 169 -29.25 21.85 13.31
C HIS A 169 -28.23 20.80 13.76
N VAL A 170 -27.63 21.04 14.93
CA VAL A 170 -26.58 20.20 15.50
C VAL A 170 -27.05 19.64 16.83
N THR A 171 -27.16 18.32 16.93
CA THR A 171 -27.50 17.62 18.17
C THR A 171 -26.21 17.05 18.76
N LEU A 172 -25.90 17.42 20.00
CA LEU A 172 -24.77 16.90 20.77
C LEU A 172 -25.30 15.99 21.90
N LYS A 173 -24.90 14.72 21.87
CA LYS A 173 -25.33 13.72 22.87
C LYS A 173 -24.15 12.98 23.46
N LEU A 174 -24.07 12.90 24.78
CA LEU A 174 -23.03 12.14 25.48
C LEU A 174 -23.26 10.65 25.25
N GLN A 175 -22.22 9.96 24.79
CA GLN A 175 -22.24 8.51 24.61
C GLN A 175 -21.64 7.81 25.82
N LYS A 176 -20.41 8.19 26.18
CA LYS A 176 -19.71 7.59 27.33
C LYS A 176 -18.60 8.50 27.89
N PRO A 177 -18.42 8.52 29.22
CA PRO A 177 -17.17 8.94 29.82
C PRO A 177 -16.09 7.84 29.65
N ILE A 178 -14.84 8.25 29.49
CA ILE A 178 -13.69 7.38 29.26
C ILE A 178 -12.62 7.74 30.28
N ALA A 179 -12.47 6.94 31.33
CA ALA A 179 -11.46 7.17 32.36
C ALA A 179 -10.08 6.72 31.86
N LEU A 180 -9.08 7.62 31.84
CA LEU A 180 -7.77 7.29 31.29
C LEU A 180 -6.99 6.27 32.12
N LYS A 181 -7.31 6.10 33.41
CA LYS A 181 -6.74 5.02 34.24
C LYS A 181 -6.95 3.61 33.66
N GLU A 182 -8.01 3.39 32.88
CA GLU A 182 -8.31 2.11 32.23
C GLU A 182 -7.29 1.76 31.12
N LEU A 183 -6.47 2.72 30.70
CA LEU A 183 -5.47 2.59 29.64
C LEU A 183 -4.18 1.91 30.07
N ARG A 184 -3.98 1.67 31.38
CA ARG A 184 -2.74 1.09 31.92
C ARG A 184 -2.58 -0.39 31.60
N GLN A 185 -3.68 -1.13 31.42
CA GLN A 185 -3.63 -2.56 31.17
C GLN A 185 -4.02 -2.88 29.72
N PRO A 186 -3.15 -3.53 28.92
CA PRO A 186 -3.56 -4.08 27.65
C PRO A 186 -4.52 -5.27 27.85
N PRO A 187 -5.50 -5.49 26.95
CA PRO A 187 -5.75 -4.74 25.73
C PRO A 187 -6.52 -3.45 25.98
N CYS A 188 -6.05 -2.34 25.42
CA CYS A 188 -6.80 -1.09 25.44
C CYS A 188 -8.08 -1.22 24.59
N PRO A 189 -9.26 -0.84 25.11
CA PRO A 189 -10.50 -0.83 24.34
C PRO A 189 -10.39 -0.03 23.03
N ARG A 190 -10.88 -0.60 21.92
CA ARG A 190 -10.73 -0.03 20.57
C ARG A 190 -11.26 1.40 20.47
N ASP A 191 -12.43 1.66 21.05
CA ASP A 191 -13.07 2.97 20.99
C ASP A 191 -12.23 4.04 21.70
N ILE A 192 -11.51 3.67 22.75
CA ILE A 192 -10.63 4.59 23.48
C ILE A 192 -9.39 4.91 22.63
N LEU A 193 -8.76 3.89 22.02
CA LEU A 193 -7.67 4.10 21.07
C LEU A 193 -8.11 5.00 19.90
N GLN A 194 -9.32 4.80 19.38
CA GLN A 194 -9.88 5.64 18.33
C GLN A 194 -10.06 7.09 18.80
N GLY A 195 -10.56 7.32 20.02
CA GLY A 195 -10.68 8.65 20.59
C GLY A 195 -9.34 9.37 20.72
N LEU A 196 -8.33 8.68 21.25
CA LEU A 196 -6.97 9.22 21.34
C LEU A 196 -6.38 9.50 19.95
N ASP A 197 -6.61 8.63 18.96
CA ASP A 197 -6.18 8.84 17.58
C ASP A 197 -6.86 10.08 16.96
N VAL A 198 -8.13 10.34 17.28
CA VAL A 198 -8.84 11.56 16.86
C VAL A 198 -8.24 12.81 17.52
N ILE A 199 -7.94 12.76 18.81
CA ILE A 199 -7.30 13.88 19.55
C ILE A 199 -5.92 14.21 18.95
N MET A 200 -5.06 13.21 18.75
CA MET A 200 -3.74 13.41 18.16
C MET A 200 -3.82 13.96 16.72
N LYS A 201 -4.81 13.52 15.95
CA LYS A 201 -5.06 14.04 14.59
C LYS A 201 -5.55 15.48 14.61
N ASP A 202 -6.53 15.81 15.43
CA ASP A 202 -7.05 17.19 15.54
C ASP A 202 -5.94 18.16 15.93
N ASN A 203 -5.09 17.77 16.90
CA ASN A 203 -3.90 18.53 17.28
C ASN A 203 -2.93 18.81 16.10
N SER A 204 -2.77 17.85 15.19
CA SER A 204 -1.89 17.98 14.01
C SER A 204 -2.55 18.67 12.81
N ARG A 205 -3.88 18.86 12.82
CA ARG A 205 -4.67 19.50 11.75
C ARG A 205 -4.59 21.04 11.74
N ARG A 206 -3.52 21.61 12.29
CA ARG A 206 -3.33 23.07 12.34
C ARG A 206 -3.35 23.70 10.95
N GLU A 207 -3.69 24.98 10.86
CA GLU A 207 -3.86 25.72 9.59
C GLU A 207 -2.64 25.68 8.65
N ARG A 208 -1.47 25.33 9.17
CA ARG A 208 -0.21 25.23 8.42
C ARG A 208 0.03 23.85 7.77
N ASN A 209 -0.79 22.84 8.08
CA ASN A 209 -0.61 21.48 7.55
C ASN A 209 -1.71 21.09 6.54
N ILE A 210 -1.31 20.47 5.44
CA ILE A 210 -2.18 19.75 4.51
C ILE A 210 -2.38 18.34 5.07
N CYS A 211 -3.63 18.00 5.37
CA CYS A 211 -4.02 16.68 5.90
C CYS A 211 -4.49 15.74 4.78
N VAL A 212 -3.83 14.59 4.63
CA VAL A 212 -4.24 13.51 3.71
C VAL A 212 -4.33 12.19 4.48
N GLY A 213 -5.54 11.79 4.84
CA GLY A 213 -5.76 10.57 5.62
C GLY A 213 -5.14 10.65 7.02
N ARG A 214 -4.08 9.86 7.25
CA ARG A 214 -3.26 9.87 8.49
C ARG A 214 -1.96 10.66 8.34
N SER A 215 -1.74 11.27 7.18
CA SER A 215 -0.54 12.05 6.88
C SER A 215 -0.78 13.55 7.02
N PHE A 216 0.25 14.26 7.46
CA PHE A 216 0.28 15.70 7.67
C PHE A 216 1.52 16.27 6.99
N TYR A 217 1.32 17.28 6.13
CA TYR A 217 2.39 17.86 5.34
C TYR A 217 2.43 19.38 5.52
N PRO A 218 3.60 19.98 5.80
CA PRO A 218 3.73 21.43 5.76
C PRO A 218 3.48 21.94 4.34
N LYS A 219 3.06 23.20 4.21
CA LYS A 219 2.72 23.82 2.91
C LYS A 219 3.92 24.08 2.01
N GLU A 220 5.10 24.18 2.60
CA GLU A 220 6.36 24.37 1.88
C GLU A 220 6.99 23.04 1.53
N GLY A 221 7.62 22.98 0.35
CA GLY A 221 8.33 21.79 -0.07
C GLY A 221 9.16 21.98 -1.33
N HIS A 222 9.66 20.86 -1.83
CA HIS A 222 10.64 20.83 -2.90
C HIS A 222 9.96 20.83 -4.28
N ASN A 223 10.28 21.81 -5.13
CA ASN A 223 9.73 21.90 -6.48
C ASN A 223 10.23 20.71 -7.33
N LEU A 224 9.31 19.88 -7.82
CA LEU A 224 9.62 18.74 -8.70
C LEU A 224 9.60 19.12 -10.19
N GLY A 225 9.30 20.38 -10.51
CA GLY A 225 9.01 20.85 -11.86
C GLY A 225 7.60 20.48 -12.30
N MET A 226 7.23 20.97 -13.50
CA MET A 226 5.97 20.66 -14.18
C MET A 226 4.73 20.79 -13.28
N GLY A 227 4.55 21.92 -12.59
CA GLY A 227 3.37 22.21 -11.78
C GLY A 227 3.24 21.38 -10.50
N VAL A 228 4.30 20.67 -10.08
CA VAL A 228 4.27 19.75 -8.93
C VAL A 228 5.30 20.11 -7.87
N VAL A 229 4.94 19.92 -6.60
CA VAL A 229 5.81 20.05 -5.42
C VAL A 229 5.80 18.74 -4.61
N ALA A 230 6.95 18.36 -4.05
CA ALA A 230 7.07 17.30 -3.05
C ALA A 230 7.03 17.91 -1.66
N LEU A 231 6.06 17.51 -0.84
CA LEU A 231 5.97 17.90 0.56
C LEU A 231 6.47 16.76 1.45
N SER A 232 7.40 17.07 2.35
CA SER A 232 7.91 16.15 3.36
C SER A 232 7.22 16.43 4.69
N GLY A 233 6.53 15.43 5.23
CA GLY A 233 5.76 15.53 6.45
C GLY A 233 5.80 14.21 7.20
N PHE A 234 4.71 13.86 7.87
CA PHE A 234 4.66 12.69 8.72
C PHE A 234 3.31 11.97 8.70
N GLN A 235 3.36 10.68 8.97
CA GLN A 235 2.21 9.86 9.33
C GLN A 235 2.20 9.65 10.83
N GLN A 236 1.00 9.62 11.41
CA GLN A 236 0.86 9.29 12.82
C GLN A 236 -0.31 8.34 13.09
N SER A 237 -0.18 7.58 14.17
CA SER A 237 -1.27 6.80 14.77
C SER A 237 -0.99 6.49 16.22
N VAL A 238 -2.05 6.41 17.04
CA VAL A 238 -1.92 5.93 18.43
C VAL A 238 -2.00 4.40 18.45
N LYS A 239 -1.12 3.76 19.22
CA LYS A 239 -1.03 2.31 19.37
C LYS A 239 -0.90 1.92 20.85
N SER A 240 -1.46 0.76 21.20
CA SER A 240 -1.23 0.12 22.50
C SER A 240 -0.12 -0.92 22.38
N THR A 241 0.82 -0.91 23.32
CA THR A 241 1.98 -1.81 23.37
C THR A 241 2.18 -2.34 24.79
N GLU A 242 3.07 -3.31 24.97
CA GLU A 242 3.47 -3.79 26.31
C GLU A 242 4.19 -2.71 27.14
N GLN A 243 4.73 -1.66 26.51
CA GLN A 243 5.32 -0.50 27.18
C GLN A 243 4.29 0.61 27.50
N GLY A 244 3.01 0.39 27.18
CA GLY A 244 1.93 1.36 27.30
C GLY A 244 1.49 1.95 25.96
N LEU A 245 0.81 3.09 26.02
CA LEU A 245 0.34 3.80 24.84
C LEU A 245 1.47 4.57 24.17
N VAL A 246 1.55 4.48 22.85
CA VAL A 246 2.57 5.15 22.06
C VAL A 246 1.94 5.88 20.89
N LEU A 247 2.54 7.03 20.54
CA LEU A 247 2.37 7.66 19.25
C LEU A 247 3.39 7.06 18.29
N ASN A 248 2.91 6.32 17.29
CA ASN A 248 3.74 5.88 16.18
C ASN A 248 3.83 7.02 15.16
N VAL A 249 5.04 7.51 14.87
CA VAL A 249 5.28 8.59 13.89
C VAL A 249 6.27 8.11 12.84
N ASP A 250 5.96 8.31 11.56
CA ASP A 250 6.86 7.96 10.47
C ASP A 250 6.99 9.09 9.45
N HIS A 251 8.16 9.21 8.83
CA HIS A 251 8.43 10.19 7.79
C HIS A 251 7.66 9.83 6.51
N SER A 252 6.98 10.81 5.92
CA SER A 252 6.20 10.63 4.71
C SER A 252 6.51 11.74 3.71
N VAL A 253 6.66 11.39 2.43
CA VAL A 253 6.82 12.37 1.34
C VAL A 253 5.72 12.12 0.31
N MET A 254 5.06 13.18 -0.13
CA MET A 254 3.98 13.08 -1.13
C MET A 254 4.05 14.22 -2.13
N ALA A 255 3.70 13.93 -3.39
CA ALA A 255 3.59 14.92 -4.45
C ALA A 255 2.22 15.60 -4.46
N PHE A 256 2.23 16.91 -4.64
CA PHE A 256 1.04 17.77 -4.71
C PHE A 256 1.11 18.69 -5.93
N HIS A 257 -0.06 19.03 -6.47
CA HIS A 257 -0.18 20.07 -7.49
C HIS A 257 0.08 21.43 -6.85
N LYS A 258 0.89 22.27 -7.51
CA LYS A 258 1.18 23.63 -7.06
C LYS A 258 -0.09 24.49 -7.10
N PRO A 259 -0.38 25.29 -6.06
CA PRO A 259 -1.51 26.20 -6.04
C PRO A 259 -1.24 27.47 -6.87
N MET A 260 -1.41 27.40 -8.19
CA MET A 260 -1.14 28.48 -9.15
C MET A 260 -2.31 28.72 -10.11
N MET A 261 -2.21 29.76 -10.96
CA MET A 261 -3.20 30.02 -12.01
C MET A 261 -3.28 28.83 -12.97
N LEU A 262 -4.49 28.53 -13.45
CA LEU A 262 -4.73 27.30 -14.21
C LEU A 262 -3.99 27.27 -15.54
N LEU A 263 -3.93 28.40 -16.24
CA LEU A 263 -3.23 28.50 -17.51
C LEU A 263 -1.72 28.29 -17.33
N ASP A 264 -1.11 28.96 -16.36
CA ASP A 264 0.31 28.77 -16.00
C ASP A 264 0.59 27.31 -15.64
N TYR A 265 -0.30 26.68 -14.87
CA TYR A 265 -0.19 25.26 -14.52
C TYR A 265 -0.19 24.37 -15.77
N LEU A 266 -1.10 24.62 -16.72
CA LEU A 266 -1.18 23.86 -17.96
C LEU A 266 0.07 24.05 -18.83
N GLN A 267 0.67 25.25 -18.86
CA GLN A 267 1.95 25.48 -19.54
C GLN A 267 3.11 24.75 -18.86
N GLU A 268 3.10 24.66 -17.53
CA GLU A 268 4.07 23.83 -16.82
C GLU A 268 3.83 22.33 -17.06
N ARG A 269 2.62 21.85 -17.40
CA ARG A 269 2.32 20.41 -17.51
C ARG A 269 2.41 19.85 -18.93
N LEU A 270 2.04 20.67 -19.90
CA LEU A 270 1.87 20.29 -21.29
C LEU A 270 2.79 21.16 -22.16
N PRO A 271 3.25 20.67 -23.32
CA PRO A 271 4.01 21.46 -24.28
C PRO A 271 3.09 22.45 -25.01
N LEU A 272 2.45 23.36 -24.26
CA LEU A 272 1.50 24.35 -24.74
C LEU A 272 1.90 25.74 -24.23
N THR A 273 1.66 26.75 -25.06
CA THR A 273 1.77 28.16 -24.68
C THR A 273 0.44 28.82 -24.98
N PHE A 274 -0.09 29.59 -24.03
CA PHE A 274 -1.36 30.28 -24.20
C PHE A 274 -1.14 31.76 -24.54
N ASN A 275 -1.83 32.21 -25.59
CA ASN A 275 -2.05 33.60 -25.97
C ASN A 275 -3.53 33.79 -26.33
N GLU A 276 -3.95 35.03 -26.61
CA GLU A 276 -5.36 35.36 -26.86
C GLU A 276 -5.94 34.65 -28.11
N GLN A 277 -5.08 34.30 -29.07
CA GLN A 277 -5.44 33.60 -30.31
C GLN A 277 -5.45 32.08 -30.17
N THR A 278 -5.03 31.54 -29.01
CA THR A 278 -4.86 30.10 -28.81
C THR A 278 -6.19 29.36 -28.87
N ARG A 279 -6.19 28.23 -29.59
CA ARG A 279 -7.33 27.32 -29.74
C ARG A 279 -6.90 25.92 -29.29
N LEU A 280 -7.80 25.21 -28.60
CA LEU A 280 -7.58 23.82 -28.19
C LEU A 280 -8.37 22.89 -29.13
N GLU A 281 -7.67 22.20 -30.01
CA GLU A 281 -8.26 21.32 -31.03
C GLU A 281 -7.66 19.91 -30.95
N GLY A 282 -8.43 18.91 -31.40
CA GLY A 282 -8.03 17.51 -31.48
C GLY A 282 -7.34 16.99 -30.21
N ARG A 283 -6.09 16.52 -30.37
CA ARG A 283 -5.29 15.92 -29.30
C ARG A 283 -4.97 16.88 -28.15
N GLN A 284 -4.70 18.16 -28.44
CA GLN A 284 -4.35 19.14 -27.40
C GLN A 284 -5.50 19.35 -26.41
N ARG A 285 -6.74 19.40 -26.92
CA ARG A 285 -7.94 19.50 -26.09
C ARG A 285 -8.09 18.29 -25.18
N GLU A 286 -7.83 17.10 -25.71
CA GLU A 286 -7.92 15.85 -24.95
C GLU A 286 -6.82 15.74 -23.90
N ASP A 287 -5.59 16.18 -24.20
CA ASP A 287 -4.49 16.24 -23.24
C ASP A 287 -4.81 17.19 -22.08
N VAL A 288 -5.35 18.38 -22.37
CA VAL A 288 -5.82 19.34 -21.34
C VAL A 288 -6.95 18.73 -20.51
N ARG A 289 -7.94 18.09 -21.15
CA ARG A 289 -9.06 17.45 -20.46
C ARG A 289 -8.57 16.37 -19.49
N ASN A 290 -7.66 15.51 -19.93
CA ASN A 290 -7.12 14.41 -19.13
C ASN A 290 -6.26 14.89 -17.96
N GLU A 291 -5.54 15.98 -18.15
CA GLU A 291 -4.74 16.61 -17.08
C GLU A 291 -5.64 17.23 -16.00
N LEU A 292 -6.69 17.95 -16.40
CA LEU A 292 -7.59 18.66 -15.48
C LEU A 292 -8.63 17.79 -14.79
N ASN A 293 -8.87 16.57 -15.28
CA ASN A 293 -9.92 15.70 -14.74
C ASN A 293 -9.75 15.49 -13.21
N ASP A 294 -10.84 15.72 -12.48
CA ASP A 294 -10.99 15.66 -11.02
C ASP A 294 -10.18 16.68 -10.20
N LEU A 295 -9.47 17.61 -10.85
CA LEU A 295 -8.83 18.71 -10.14
C LEU A 295 -9.87 19.71 -9.63
N LYS A 296 -9.52 20.38 -8.54
CA LYS A 296 -10.32 21.41 -7.89
C LYS A 296 -9.71 22.77 -8.09
N VAL A 297 -10.56 23.76 -8.36
CA VAL A 297 -10.18 25.16 -8.55
C VAL A 297 -11.00 26.09 -7.66
N THR A 298 -10.42 27.23 -7.32
CA THR A 298 -11.14 28.41 -6.85
C THR A 298 -11.20 29.43 -7.98
N VAL A 299 -12.22 30.28 -7.95
CA VAL A 299 -12.34 31.39 -8.90
C VAL A 299 -11.83 32.68 -8.28
N ILE A 300 -11.16 33.53 -9.07
CA ILE A 300 -10.55 34.77 -8.57
C ILE A 300 -11.48 35.99 -8.66
N HIS A 301 -12.51 35.95 -9.50
CA HIS A 301 -13.46 37.05 -9.71
C HIS A 301 -14.50 37.20 -8.57
N ARG A 302 -14.44 36.37 -7.53
CA ARG A 302 -15.37 36.39 -6.37
C ARG A 302 -14.58 36.46 -5.08
N ALA A 303 -15.05 37.29 -4.13
CA ALA A 303 -14.45 37.36 -2.79
C ALA A 303 -14.53 36.02 -2.03
N ALA A 304 -15.59 35.23 -2.29
CA ALA A 304 -15.72 33.89 -1.74
C ALA A 304 -14.87 32.88 -2.52
N ARG A 305 -13.84 32.33 -1.87
CA ARG A 305 -12.97 31.27 -2.42
C ARG A 305 -13.63 29.88 -2.36
N LYS A 306 -14.83 29.76 -2.93
CA LYS A 306 -15.52 28.48 -3.06
C LYS A 306 -14.67 27.54 -3.94
N LYS A 307 -14.51 26.31 -3.48
CA LYS A 307 -13.80 25.24 -4.21
C LYS A 307 -14.78 24.55 -5.16
N PHE A 308 -14.40 24.39 -6.42
CA PHE A 308 -15.17 23.70 -7.45
C PHE A 308 -14.35 22.53 -8.00
N THR A 309 -15.01 21.43 -8.33
CA THR A 309 -14.37 20.30 -9.04
C THR A 309 -14.56 20.50 -10.54
N ILE A 310 -13.50 20.31 -11.32
CA ILE A 310 -13.55 20.35 -12.78
C ILE A 310 -14.14 19.04 -13.29
N PHE A 311 -15.24 19.13 -14.03
CA PHE A 311 -15.88 17.97 -14.66
C PHE A 311 -15.55 17.83 -16.15
N GLY A 312 -15.12 18.92 -16.78
CA GLY A 312 -14.83 18.92 -18.20
C GLY A 312 -14.55 20.29 -18.77
N LEU A 313 -14.52 20.34 -20.10
CA LEU A 313 -14.32 21.53 -20.91
C LEU A 313 -15.55 21.75 -21.77
N THR A 314 -16.01 22.99 -21.89
CA THR A 314 -17.15 23.34 -22.75
C THR A 314 -16.88 22.99 -24.20
N LYS A 315 -17.92 22.53 -24.92
CA LYS A 315 -17.82 22.22 -26.36
C LYS A 315 -17.51 23.48 -27.18
N LEU A 316 -18.15 24.60 -26.84
CA LEU A 316 -17.96 25.90 -27.50
C LEU A 316 -16.79 26.68 -26.88
N LYS A 317 -16.25 27.61 -27.66
CA LYS A 317 -15.25 28.59 -27.22
C LYS A 317 -15.92 29.63 -26.33
N THR A 318 -15.16 30.24 -25.44
CA THR A 318 -15.65 31.23 -24.46
C THR A 318 -16.46 32.36 -25.11
N ASN A 319 -16.03 32.83 -26.28
CA ASN A 319 -16.71 33.87 -27.07
C ASN A 319 -18.12 33.49 -27.55
N ASP A 320 -18.35 32.20 -27.79
CA ASP A 320 -19.52 31.68 -28.50
C ASP A 320 -20.54 31.07 -27.52
N ILE A 321 -20.25 31.09 -26.21
CA ILE A 321 -21.14 30.58 -25.19
C ILE A 321 -22.22 31.62 -24.87
N THR A 322 -23.49 31.23 -25.01
CA THR A 322 -24.64 31.94 -24.47
C THR A 322 -25.30 31.14 -23.34
N PHE A 323 -25.96 31.84 -22.43
CA PHE A 323 -26.78 31.23 -21.38
C PHE A 323 -27.91 32.17 -20.96
N LEU A 324 -28.99 31.58 -20.42
CA LEU A 324 -30.09 32.32 -19.82
C LEU A 324 -29.66 32.74 -18.40
N ASP A 325 -29.62 34.04 -18.14
CA ASP A 325 -29.28 34.55 -16.82
C ASP A 325 -30.47 34.42 -15.86
N ASP A 326 -30.27 33.70 -14.75
CA ASP A 326 -31.31 33.42 -13.76
C ASP A 326 -31.86 34.70 -13.08
N GLN A 327 -31.10 35.81 -13.07
CA GLN A 327 -31.52 37.07 -12.45
C GLN A 327 -32.31 37.97 -13.40
N SER A 328 -31.81 38.17 -14.62
CA SER A 328 -32.45 39.06 -15.60
C SER A 328 -33.45 38.33 -16.50
N GLY A 329 -33.41 37.00 -16.59
CA GLY A 329 -34.21 36.19 -17.51
C GLY A 329 -33.83 36.38 -18.98
N ARG A 330 -32.72 37.07 -19.29
CA ARG A 330 -32.28 37.37 -20.66
C ARG A 330 -31.20 36.38 -21.09
N GLU A 331 -31.15 36.09 -22.39
CA GLU A 331 -30.03 35.37 -22.97
C GLU A 331 -28.84 36.33 -23.09
N LEU A 332 -27.72 35.97 -22.45
CA LEU A 332 -26.49 36.74 -22.45
C LEU A 332 -25.35 35.91 -23.01
N ARG A 333 -24.40 36.58 -23.69
CA ARG A 333 -23.11 35.99 -24.01
C ARG A 333 -22.25 35.96 -22.75
N LEU A 334 -21.48 34.90 -22.58
CA LEU A 334 -20.67 34.70 -21.39
C LEU A 334 -19.63 35.82 -21.20
N VAL A 335 -19.01 36.29 -22.29
CA VAL A 335 -18.06 37.42 -22.25
C VAL A 335 -18.72 38.73 -21.81
N ASP A 336 -19.93 39.02 -22.29
CA ASP A 336 -20.67 40.24 -21.92
C ASP A 336 -21.12 40.19 -20.46
N TYR A 337 -21.56 39.02 -19.98
CA TYR A 337 -21.87 38.80 -18.57
C TYR A 337 -20.68 39.10 -17.64
N TYR A 338 -19.48 38.62 -17.97
CA TYR A 338 -18.30 38.88 -17.14
C TYR A 338 -17.89 40.36 -17.16
N ARG A 339 -18.03 41.03 -18.30
CA ARG A 339 -17.77 42.48 -18.43
C ARG A 339 -18.76 43.30 -17.62
N GLU A 340 -20.06 43.06 -17.78
CA GLU A 340 -21.12 43.85 -17.15
C GLU A 340 -21.24 43.57 -15.64
N ARG A 341 -21.15 42.31 -15.21
CA ARG A 341 -21.37 41.93 -13.82
C ARG A 341 -20.14 42.09 -12.93
N TYR A 342 -18.96 41.85 -13.48
CA TYR A 342 -17.71 41.83 -12.71
C TYR A 342 -16.68 42.88 -13.16
N GLY A 343 -16.94 43.62 -14.25
CA GLY A 343 -15.97 44.56 -14.80
C GLY A 343 -14.74 43.90 -15.41
N ILE A 344 -14.84 42.63 -15.83
CA ILE A 344 -13.71 41.83 -16.31
C ILE A 344 -13.82 41.60 -17.82
N GLU A 345 -12.86 42.12 -18.58
CA GLU A 345 -12.69 41.78 -19.99
C GLU A 345 -11.95 40.44 -20.12
N ILE A 346 -12.62 39.44 -20.70
CA ILE A 346 -12.04 38.12 -20.94
C ILE A 346 -11.04 38.20 -22.10
N ARG A 347 -9.79 37.81 -21.87
CA ARG A 347 -8.71 37.85 -22.87
C ARG A 347 -8.68 36.61 -23.74
N PHE A 348 -8.81 35.43 -23.12
CA PHE A 348 -8.67 34.15 -23.83
C PHE A 348 -10.00 33.66 -24.45
N LYS A 349 -10.57 34.49 -25.33
CA LYS A 349 -11.91 34.30 -25.90
C LYS A 349 -12.05 33.02 -26.75
N HIS A 350 -10.96 32.50 -27.30
CA HIS A 350 -10.95 31.30 -28.14
C HIS A 350 -10.71 29.98 -27.39
N LEU A 351 -10.38 30.03 -26.10
CA LEU A 351 -10.29 28.84 -25.26
C LEU A 351 -11.69 28.37 -24.82
N PRO A 352 -11.89 27.08 -24.54
CA PRO A 352 -13.09 26.61 -23.86
C PRO A 352 -13.11 27.07 -22.39
N CYS A 353 -14.31 27.13 -21.80
CA CYS A 353 -14.49 27.31 -20.37
C CYS A 353 -14.37 25.96 -19.63
N LEU A 354 -14.15 26.03 -18.32
CA LEU A 354 -14.29 24.87 -17.43
C LEU A 354 -15.75 24.63 -17.10
N GLU A 355 -16.14 23.36 -17.07
CA GLU A 355 -17.45 22.92 -16.55
C GLU A 355 -17.30 22.56 -15.06
N LEU A 356 -17.88 23.39 -14.18
CA LEU A 356 -17.71 23.29 -12.72
C LEU A 356 -18.92 22.70 -11.98
N SER A 357 -19.92 22.21 -12.72
CA SER A 357 -21.10 21.53 -12.17
C SER A 357 -21.61 20.49 -13.18
N ARG A 358 -22.11 19.35 -12.68
CA ARG A 358 -22.77 18.32 -13.49
C ARG A 358 -24.27 18.57 -13.69
N THR A 359 -24.90 19.30 -12.78
CA THR A 359 -26.37 19.42 -12.72
C THR A 359 -26.88 20.77 -13.21
N LYS A 360 -26.07 21.82 -13.11
CA LYS A 360 -26.40 23.18 -13.57
C LYS A 360 -25.29 23.71 -14.48
N LYS A 361 -25.63 24.53 -15.46
CA LYS A 361 -24.64 25.21 -16.31
C LYS A 361 -23.81 26.15 -15.42
N ASN A 362 -22.54 25.81 -15.21
CA ASN A 362 -21.58 26.62 -14.46
C ASN A 362 -20.27 26.63 -15.23
N TYR A 363 -20.14 27.61 -16.12
CA TYR A 363 -19.01 27.75 -17.03
C TYR A 363 -18.14 28.91 -16.57
N VAL A 364 -16.85 28.65 -16.39
CA VAL A 364 -15.89 29.67 -15.96
C VAL A 364 -14.69 29.68 -16.90
N PRO A 365 -14.30 30.85 -17.43
CA PRO A 365 -13.09 31.01 -18.24
C PRO A 365 -11.85 30.51 -17.48
N MET A 366 -10.96 29.80 -18.18
CA MET A 366 -9.76 29.21 -17.56
C MET A 366 -8.86 30.25 -16.89
N GLU A 367 -8.77 31.46 -17.46
CA GLU A 367 -7.94 32.55 -16.91
C GLU A 367 -8.43 33.08 -15.56
N LEU A 368 -9.66 32.74 -15.15
CA LEU A 368 -10.23 33.14 -13.86
C LEU A 368 -10.15 32.04 -12.80
N CYS A 369 -9.42 30.95 -13.08
CA CYS A 369 -9.34 29.78 -12.22
C CYS A 369 -7.93 29.61 -11.63
N LYS A 370 -7.87 29.29 -10.33
CA LYS A 370 -6.64 28.96 -9.59
C LYS A 370 -6.76 27.57 -8.98
N LEU A 371 -5.74 26.73 -9.11
CA LEU A 371 -5.72 25.40 -8.50
C LEU A 371 -5.77 25.49 -6.96
N VAL A 372 -6.58 24.62 -6.37
CA VAL A 372 -6.71 24.49 -4.91
C VAL A 372 -5.45 23.82 -4.34
N GLU A 373 -4.99 24.31 -3.20
CA GLU A 373 -3.89 23.72 -2.43
C GLU A 373 -4.24 22.32 -1.87
N GLY A 374 -3.22 21.48 -1.68
CA GLY A 374 -3.38 20.18 -1.02
C GLY A 374 -3.96 19.08 -1.89
N GLN A 375 -3.92 19.25 -3.21
CA GLN A 375 -4.36 18.25 -4.17
C GLN A 375 -3.22 17.30 -4.54
N ARG A 376 -3.35 16.02 -4.20
CA ARG A 376 -2.33 15.00 -4.47
C ARG A 376 -2.12 14.80 -5.97
N CYS A 377 -0.86 14.84 -6.40
CA CYS A 377 -0.43 14.38 -7.72
C CYS A 377 -0.01 12.90 -7.63
N THR A 378 -0.58 12.04 -8.47
CA THR A 378 -0.30 10.60 -8.43
C THR A 378 1.02 10.29 -9.14
N ASN A 379 1.68 9.19 -8.76
CA ASN A 379 2.99 8.83 -9.30
C ASN A 379 2.96 8.62 -10.82
N GLU A 380 1.82 8.22 -11.40
CA GLU A 380 1.67 8.05 -12.85
C GLU A 380 1.67 9.39 -13.61
N ARG A 381 1.31 10.48 -12.92
CA ARG A 381 1.33 11.84 -13.48
C ARG A 381 2.68 12.54 -13.28
N LEU A 382 3.61 11.90 -12.56
CA LEU A 382 4.98 12.38 -12.42
C LEU A 382 5.80 11.89 -13.60
N GLN A 383 6.56 12.80 -14.21
CA GLN A 383 7.57 12.41 -15.18
C GLN A 383 8.72 11.66 -14.48
N ASN A 384 9.53 10.96 -15.26
CA ASN A 384 10.61 10.11 -14.75
C ASN A 384 11.56 10.82 -13.77
N ILE A 385 11.91 12.08 -14.02
CA ILE A 385 12.80 12.86 -13.13
C ILE A 385 12.11 13.17 -11.81
N GLY A 386 10.93 13.82 -11.84
CA GLY A 386 10.18 14.15 -10.63
C GLY A 386 9.82 12.90 -9.81
N GLY A 387 9.47 11.80 -10.47
CA GLY A 387 9.22 10.51 -9.82
C GLY A 387 10.47 9.91 -9.16
N GLN A 388 11.65 10.04 -9.78
CA GLN A 388 12.90 9.59 -9.20
C GLN A 388 13.34 10.46 -8.01
N THR A 389 13.19 11.78 -8.10
CA THR A 389 13.46 12.71 -7.00
C THR A 389 12.55 12.42 -5.81
N LEU A 390 11.24 12.31 -6.02
CA LEU A 390 10.28 11.95 -4.96
C LEU A 390 10.64 10.61 -4.30
N LYS A 391 11.02 9.62 -5.12
CA LYS A 391 11.46 8.31 -4.62
C LYS A 391 12.72 8.42 -3.75
N ASN A 392 13.71 9.22 -4.15
CA ASN A 392 14.93 9.42 -3.38
C ASN A 392 14.66 10.12 -2.05
N MET A 393 13.74 11.10 -2.03
CA MET A 393 13.31 11.77 -0.79
C MET A 393 12.59 10.81 0.17
N ALA A 394 11.84 9.83 -0.36
CA ALA A 394 11.12 8.85 0.46
C ALA A 394 12.00 7.68 0.95
N LEU A 395 13.02 7.28 0.18
CA LEU A 395 13.90 6.14 0.45
C LEU A 395 15.17 6.54 1.20
N LEU A 396 14.98 7.13 2.38
CA LEU A 396 16.08 7.48 3.28
C LEU A 396 16.73 6.24 3.89
N LYS A 397 18.03 6.30 4.17
CA LYS A 397 18.72 5.28 4.97
C LYS A 397 18.14 5.27 6.39
N PRO A 398 18.20 4.14 7.13
CA PRO A 398 17.60 4.06 8.46
C PRO A 398 18.05 5.16 9.45
N TRP A 399 19.34 5.54 9.42
CA TRP A 399 19.87 6.59 10.29
C TRP A 399 19.34 7.99 9.91
N GLU A 400 19.25 8.31 8.61
CA GLU A 400 18.68 9.56 8.11
C GLU A 400 17.20 9.63 8.45
N ARG A 401 16.46 8.54 8.21
CA ARG A 401 15.03 8.44 8.54
C ARG A 401 14.80 8.64 10.04
N ARG A 402 15.64 8.04 10.91
CA ARG A 402 15.59 8.23 12.36
C ARG A 402 15.78 9.70 12.74
N ASN A 403 16.79 10.35 12.17
CA ASN A 403 17.05 11.77 12.43
C ASN A 403 15.89 12.66 11.97
N MET A 404 15.34 12.40 10.78
CA MET A 404 14.17 13.11 10.27
C MET A 404 12.95 12.97 11.18
N ILE A 405 12.62 11.75 11.63
CA ILE A 405 11.51 11.53 12.57
C ILE A 405 11.78 12.24 13.91
N SER A 406 13.02 12.24 14.36
CA SER A 406 13.42 12.92 15.61
C SER A 406 13.35 14.45 15.50
N GLN A 407 13.50 15.01 14.29
CA GLN A 407 13.26 16.44 14.02
C GLN A 407 11.76 16.72 13.94
N ILE A 408 10.99 15.88 13.24
CA ILE A 408 9.52 15.98 13.12
C ILE A 408 8.87 16.01 14.51
N ILE A 409 9.25 15.10 15.42
CA ILE A 409 8.66 15.04 16.76
C ILE A 409 9.01 16.27 17.61
N LYS A 410 10.06 17.01 17.28
CA LYS A 410 10.49 18.21 18.02
C LYS A 410 10.05 19.52 17.35
N SER A 411 9.62 19.46 16.09
CA SER A 411 9.20 20.64 15.33
C SER A 411 7.91 21.24 15.90
N PRO A 412 7.74 22.57 15.84
CA PRO A 412 6.48 23.24 16.20
C PRO A 412 5.28 22.71 15.41
N GLU A 413 5.46 22.37 14.14
CA GLU A 413 4.45 21.79 13.25
C GLU A 413 4.23 20.28 13.45
N GLY A 414 5.05 19.66 14.30
CA GLY A 414 5.02 18.25 14.65
C GLY A 414 3.87 17.86 15.58
N PRO A 415 3.67 16.55 15.80
CA PRO A 415 2.51 16.03 16.51
C PRO A 415 2.60 16.10 18.04
N SER A 416 3.75 16.50 18.60
CA SER A 416 4.01 16.50 20.06
C SER A 416 3.65 17.81 20.77
N GLN A 417 3.48 18.89 20.02
CA GLN A 417 3.16 20.21 20.55
C GLN A 417 1.67 20.51 20.38
N GLY A 418 1.18 21.64 20.93
CA GLY A 418 -0.15 22.20 20.61
C GLY A 418 -1.12 22.24 21.79
N ASP A 419 -2.04 23.21 21.74
CA ASP A 419 -2.96 23.50 22.85
C ASP A 419 -3.95 22.34 23.09
N THR A 420 -4.35 21.62 22.03
CA THR A 420 -5.21 20.44 22.16
C THR A 420 -4.59 19.38 23.07
N LEU A 421 -3.29 19.12 23.00
CA LEU A 421 -2.67 18.13 23.90
C LEU A 421 -2.59 18.63 25.34
N ARG A 422 -2.36 19.94 25.51
CA ARG A 422 -2.33 20.58 26.83
C ARG A 422 -3.68 20.46 27.53
N ASP A 423 -4.76 20.77 26.82
CA ASP A 423 -6.13 20.75 27.37
C ASP A 423 -6.61 19.32 27.67
N PHE A 424 -6.15 18.34 26.90
CA PHE A 424 -6.41 16.93 27.17
C PHE A 424 -5.42 16.30 28.17
N HIS A 425 -4.47 17.08 28.72
CA HIS A 425 -3.42 16.63 29.63
C HIS A 425 -2.62 15.43 29.08
N ILE A 426 -2.39 15.42 27.78
CA ILE A 426 -1.57 14.42 27.08
C ILE A 426 -0.21 15.02 26.78
N SER A 427 0.87 14.30 27.08
CA SER A 427 2.22 14.67 26.67
C SER A 427 2.92 13.52 25.95
N VAL A 428 3.78 13.86 25.01
CA VAL A 428 4.51 12.90 24.17
C VAL A 428 5.97 12.90 24.57
N ASN A 429 6.52 11.74 24.91
CA ASN A 429 7.96 11.58 25.07
C ASN A 429 8.65 11.84 23.73
N LEU A 430 9.66 12.71 23.70
CA LEU A 430 10.35 13.09 22.47
C LEU A 430 11.44 12.10 22.04
N ASP A 431 11.78 11.16 22.92
CA ASP A 431 12.72 10.08 22.61
C ASP A 431 11.99 8.86 22.05
N MET A 432 12.58 8.30 21.00
CA MET A 432 12.16 7.01 20.46
C MET A 432 12.23 5.91 21.52
N ALA A 433 11.17 5.12 21.61
CA ALA A 433 11.12 3.97 22.50
C ALA A 433 12.22 2.97 22.15
N ARG A 434 12.83 2.41 23.20
CA ARG A 434 13.87 1.40 23.08
C ARG A 434 13.27 0.03 23.38
N VAL A 435 13.57 -0.92 22.52
CA VAL A 435 13.14 -2.32 22.66
C VAL A 435 14.34 -3.23 22.48
N THR A 436 14.28 -4.41 23.11
CA THR A 436 15.26 -5.46 22.91
C THR A 436 14.75 -6.41 21.84
N GLY A 437 15.39 -6.38 20.67
CA GLY A 437 15.20 -7.36 19.61
C GLY A 437 16.09 -8.58 19.81
N ARG A 438 15.85 -9.61 19.00
CA ARG A 438 16.68 -10.82 18.91
C ARG A 438 17.00 -11.07 17.44
N VAL A 439 18.24 -11.45 17.16
CA VAL A 439 18.63 -11.92 15.83
C VAL A 439 18.47 -13.44 15.83
N LEU A 440 17.56 -13.94 14.99
CA LEU A 440 17.36 -15.38 14.83
C LEU A 440 18.53 -15.99 14.07
N GLU A 441 18.87 -17.24 14.40
CA GLU A 441 19.87 -18.00 13.67
C GLU A 441 19.45 -18.18 12.22
N ARG A 442 20.44 -18.19 11.32
CA ARG A 442 20.20 -18.34 9.89
C ARG A 442 19.86 -19.79 9.59
N PRO A 443 18.85 -20.05 8.74
CA PRO A 443 18.56 -21.41 8.34
C PRO A 443 19.69 -21.97 7.47
N SER A 444 19.93 -23.27 7.60
CA SER A 444 20.71 -24.03 6.64
C SER A 444 19.84 -24.33 5.41
N LEU A 445 20.42 -24.16 4.23
CA LEU A 445 19.73 -24.39 2.96
C LEU A 445 20.13 -25.77 2.41
N LYS A 446 19.17 -26.47 1.83
CA LYS A 446 19.41 -27.70 1.06
C LYS A 446 19.46 -27.33 -0.42
N ILE A 447 20.63 -27.56 -1.02
CA ILE A 447 20.92 -27.33 -2.45
C ILE A 447 21.66 -28.56 -3.00
N SER A 448 22.19 -28.47 -4.22
CA SER A 448 23.01 -29.56 -4.79
C SER A 448 24.45 -29.12 -5.00
N ASP A 449 25.40 -30.04 -4.84
CA ASP A 449 26.80 -29.83 -5.19
C ASP A 449 27.00 -29.80 -6.72
N MET A 450 28.23 -29.59 -7.18
CA MET A 450 28.54 -29.54 -8.61
C MET A 450 28.30 -30.88 -9.32
N GLN A 451 28.34 -32.00 -8.59
CA GLN A 451 28.01 -33.34 -9.07
C GLN A 451 26.49 -33.61 -9.08
N GLY A 452 25.67 -32.69 -8.55
CA GLY A 452 24.21 -32.82 -8.49
C GLY A 452 23.71 -33.60 -7.27
N ARG A 453 24.55 -33.85 -6.27
CA ARG A 453 24.15 -34.53 -5.02
C ARG A 453 23.64 -33.51 -4.01
N PRO A 454 22.57 -33.82 -3.26
CA PRO A 454 22.09 -32.93 -2.21
C PRO A 454 23.17 -32.60 -1.17
N CYS A 455 23.32 -31.32 -0.84
CA CYS A 455 24.25 -30.85 0.18
C CYS A 455 23.64 -29.73 1.04
N MET A 456 24.18 -29.59 2.24
CA MET A 456 23.85 -28.49 3.16
C MET A 456 24.68 -27.26 2.80
N PHE A 457 24.03 -26.10 2.76
CA PHE A 457 24.67 -24.81 2.54
C PHE A 457 24.38 -23.86 3.69
N GLN A 458 25.44 -23.41 4.35
CA GLN A 458 25.35 -22.45 5.45
C GLN A 458 25.50 -21.02 4.95
N ILE A 459 24.56 -20.15 5.32
CA ILE A 459 24.60 -18.74 4.95
C ILE A 459 25.64 -18.00 5.80
N GLN A 460 26.77 -17.65 5.19
CA GLN A 460 27.90 -17.01 5.88
C GLN A 460 27.72 -15.49 6.08
N ASN A 461 27.00 -14.80 5.20
CA ASN A 461 26.89 -13.34 5.24
C ASN A 461 25.86 -12.83 6.25
N ASN A 462 26.22 -11.75 6.96
CA ASN A 462 25.39 -11.11 8.00
C ASN A 462 24.09 -10.50 7.48
N ASP A 463 24.01 -10.18 6.20
CA ASP A 463 22.81 -9.65 5.55
C ASP A 463 21.92 -10.74 4.94
N CYS A 464 22.22 -12.01 5.21
CA CYS A 464 21.56 -13.19 4.67
C CYS A 464 21.54 -13.25 3.13
N GLN A 465 22.43 -12.52 2.44
CA GLN A 465 22.62 -12.65 1.00
C GLN A 465 23.49 -13.86 0.67
N TRP A 466 23.08 -14.63 -0.32
CA TRP A 466 23.80 -15.80 -0.81
C TRP A 466 23.65 -15.90 -2.33
N ASN A 467 24.46 -16.76 -2.96
CA ASN A 467 24.39 -17.06 -4.39
C ASN A 467 24.76 -18.51 -4.66
N LEU A 468 24.56 -18.96 -5.90
CA LEU A 468 24.85 -20.33 -6.35
C LEU A 468 26.15 -20.39 -7.19
N LEU A 469 27.18 -19.58 -6.88
CA LEU A 469 28.39 -19.51 -7.73
C LEU A 469 29.20 -20.82 -7.79
N LYS A 470 28.91 -21.82 -6.94
CA LYS A 470 29.54 -23.16 -6.94
C LYS A 470 28.57 -24.28 -6.56
N HIS A 471 27.28 -24.05 -6.78
CA HIS A 471 26.22 -24.97 -6.38
C HIS A 471 25.14 -25.00 -7.45
N LYS A 472 24.38 -26.08 -7.43
CA LYS A 472 23.21 -26.29 -8.29
C LYS A 472 21.94 -26.16 -7.46
N VAL A 473 20.81 -26.00 -8.16
CA VAL A 473 19.50 -26.00 -7.53
C VAL A 473 19.21 -27.33 -6.82
N ALA A 474 18.33 -27.31 -5.82
CA ALA A 474 17.93 -28.51 -5.07
C ALA A 474 17.29 -29.58 -5.97
N LEU A 475 16.45 -29.17 -6.92
CA LEU A 475 15.84 -30.02 -7.94
C LEU A 475 15.74 -29.24 -9.25
N GLY A 476 16.62 -29.57 -10.19
CA GLY A 476 16.63 -28.99 -11.52
C GLY A 476 15.73 -29.76 -12.49
N LYS A 477 14.94 -29.03 -13.27
CA LYS A 477 14.12 -29.59 -14.34
C LYS A 477 14.88 -29.63 -15.66
N ARG A 478 14.58 -30.66 -16.45
CA ARG A 478 15.02 -30.77 -17.84
C ARG A 478 14.13 -29.92 -18.74
N ILE A 479 14.75 -29.15 -19.62
CA ILE A 479 14.13 -28.26 -20.61
C ILE A 479 14.59 -28.73 -21.98
N ASP A 480 13.96 -29.79 -22.48
CA ASP A 480 14.29 -30.42 -23.74
C ASP A 480 13.56 -29.75 -24.93
N GLN A 481 12.34 -29.24 -24.72
CA GLN A 481 11.49 -28.60 -25.74
C GLN A 481 11.18 -27.15 -25.36
N TRP A 482 11.91 -26.19 -25.91
CA TRP A 482 11.74 -24.75 -25.61
C TRP A 482 11.92 -23.88 -26.85
N GLY A 483 11.42 -22.65 -26.80
CA GLY A 483 11.47 -21.74 -27.94
C GLY A 483 11.57 -20.27 -27.58
N ILE A 484 11.77 -19.43 -28.60
CA ILE A 484 11.86 -17.97 -28.51
C ILE A 484 10.83 -17.34 -29.45
N ALA A 485 9.91 -16.53 -28.89
CA ALA A 485 9.10 -15.58 -29.62
C ALA A 485 9.61 -14.17 -29.30
N ASP A 486 10.47 -13.64 -30.15
CA ASP A 486 11.15 -12.37 -29.93
C ASP A 486 10.31 -11.18 -30.38
N PHE A 487 9.76 -10.42 -29.44
CA PHE A 487 9.00 -9.19 -29.66
C PHE A 487 9.87 -7.92 -29.52
N SER A 488 11.20 -8.06 -29.44
CA SER A 488 12.11 -6.92 -29.38
C SER A 488 12.34 -6.15 -30.69
N PRO A 489 12.04 -6.67 -31.90
CA PRO A 489 12.06 -5.86 -33.11
C PRO A 489 11.06 -4.69 -33.03
N SER A 490 11.60 -3.47 -32.89
CA SER A 490 10.82 -2.23 -32.79
C SER A 490 11.57 -1.04 -33.35
N SER A 491 10.96 -0.31 -34.28
CA SER A 491 11.49 0.93 -34.86
C SER A 491 11.41 2.14 -33.92
N TYR A 492 10.71 2.02 -32.78
CA TYR A 492 10.48 3.13 -31.83
C TYR A 492 11.17 2.93 -30.48
N SER A 493 11.82 1.77 -30.28
CA SER A 493 12.51 1.44 -29.03
C SER A 493 13.84 2.18 -28.93
N ARG A 494 14.18 2.66 -27.73
CA ARG A 494 15.53 3.18 -27.44
C ARG A 494 16.56 2.07 -27.16
N HIS A 495 16.10 0.83 -27.09
CA HIS A 495 16.90 -0.35 -26.78
C HIS A 495 17.01 -1.28 -27.99
N GLN A 496 18.20 -1.88 -28.13
CA GLN A 496 18.52 -2.79 -29.22
C GLN A 496 17.66 -4.06 -29.19
N GLU A 497 17.38 -4.60 -30.37
CA GLU A 497 16.80 -5.93 -30.58
C GLU A 497 17.65 -7.03 -29.92
N LEU A 498 17.03 -8.16 -29.58
CA LEU A 498 17.72 -9.30 -28.99
C LEU A 498 18.75 -9.88 -29.97
N GLN A 499 19.97 -10.06 -29.49
CA GLN A 499 21.01 -10.85 -30.14
C GLN A 499 20.76 -12.33 -29.82
N ILE A 500 19.98 -12.99 -30.66
CA ILE A 500 19.43 -14.34 -30.41
C ILE A 500 20.52 -15.38 -30.14
N GLU A 501 21.48 -15.58 -31.05
CA GLU A 501 22.50 -16.63 -30.90
C GLU A 501 23.38 -16.45 -29.64
N PRO A 502 23.95 -15.25 -29.36
CA PRO A 502 24.67 -15.03 -28.11
C PRO A 502 23.81 -15.24 -26.86
N PHE A 503 22.53 -14.86 -26.93
CA PHE A 503 21.61 -15.04 -25.82
C PHE A 503 21.33 -16.53 -25.55
N ILE A 504 21.04 -17.32 -26.59
CA ILE A 504 20.82 -18.76 -26.50
C ILE A 504 22.01 -19.43 -25.82
N TRP A 505 23.22 -19.21 -26.36
CA TRP A 505 24.43 -19.85 -25.85
C TRP A 505 24.67 -19.52 -24.36
N LYS A 506 24.59 -18.24 -23.99
CA LYS A 506 24.82 -17.80 -22.61
C LYS A 506 23.74 -18.35 -21.66
N LEU A 507 22.48 -18.35 -22.09
CA LEU A 507 21.36 -18.83 -21.28
C LEU A 507 21.45 -20.33 -21.03
N VAL A 508 21.66 -21.12 -22.09
CA VAL A 508 21.80 -22.58 -22.01
C VAL A 508 22.95 -22.94 -21.08
N LYS A 509 24.14 -22.35 -21.31
CA LYS A 509 25.31 -22.54 -20.46
C LYS A 509 24.95 -22.28 -18.99
N ARG A 510 24.35 -21.12 -18.71
CA ARG A 510 24.04 -20.75 -17.33
C ARG A 510 22.96 -21.63 -16.68
N CYS A 511 21.96 -22.09 -17.42
CA CYS A 511 20.97 -23.03 -16.90
C CYS A 511 21.62 -24.37 -16.55
N ASN A 512 22.49 -24.89 -17.41
CA ASN A 512 23.23 -26.12 -17.17
C ASN A 512 24.18 -26.01 -15.96
N ASP A 513 24.87 -24.87 -15.81
CA ASP A 513 25.70 -24.60 -14.61
C ASP A 513 24.87 -24.63 -13.33
N LEU A 514 23.61 -24.18 -13.38
CA LEU A 514 22.67 -24.22 -12.25
C LEU A 514 22.08 -25.62 -12.00
N GLY A 515 22.31 -26.59 -12.89
CA GLY A 515 21.66 -27.91 -12.84
C GLY A 515 20.25 -27.94 -13.44
N VAL A 516 19.84 -26.89 -14.15
CA VAL A 516 18.59 -26.82 -14.94
C VAL A 516 18.94 -27.22 -16.37
N PHE A 517 18.88 -28.52 -16.66
CA PHE A 517 19.41 -29.09 -17.89
C PHE A 517 18.61 -28.65 -19.11
N MET A 518 19.18 -27.78 -19.94
CA MET A 518 18.52 -27.16 -21.09
C MET A 518 19.18 -27.62 -22.38
N SER A 519 18.38 -28.09 -23.34
CA SER A 519 18.85 -28.48 -24.67
C SER A 519 19.51 -27.30 -25.40
N SER A 520 20.61 -27.57 -26.11
CA SER A 520 21.45 -26.55 -26.75
C SER A 520 20.70 -25.69 -27.77
N ASN A 521 19.76 -26.28 -28.51
CA ASN A 521 19.01 -25.60 -29.55
C ASN A 521 17.52 -25.51 -29.17
N PRO A 522 16.88 -24.34 -29.33
CA PRO A 522 15.44 -24.21 -29.23
C PRO A 522 14.73 -24.93 -30.39
N THR A 523 13.53 -25.43 -30.15
CA THR A 523 12.67 -26.06 -31.19
C THR A 523 11.85 -25.03 -31.97
N PHE A 524 11.82 -23.79 -31.52
CA PHE A 524 11.14 -22.69 -32.19
C PHE A 524 11.88 -21.37 -31.97
N VAL A 525 12.13 -20.61 -33.03
CA VAL A 525 12.62 -19.23 -32.95
C VAL A 525 11.91 -18.41 -34.00
N LYS A 526 11.24 -17.34 -33.59
CA LYS A 526 10.65 -16.36 -34.52
C LYS A 526 10.65 -14.96 -33.95
N LYS A 527 10.90 -13.99 -34.82
CA LYS A 527 10.80 -12.56 -34.55
C LYS A 527 9.40 -12.04 -34.88
N TYR A 528 8.88 -11.20 -34.01
CA TYR A 528 7.56 -10.57 -34.09
C TYR A 528 7.72 -9.07 -33.87
N SER A 529 6.93 -8.26 -34.60
CA SER A 529 6.88 -6.83 -34.29
C SER A 529 6.28 -6.62 -32.91
N MET A 530 6.89 -5.75 -32.10
CA MET A 530 6.36 -5.39 -30.78
C MET A 530 4.92 -4.85 -30.84
N LYS A 531 4.51 -4.26 -31.98
CA LYS A 531 3.13 -3.77 -32.22
C LYS A 531 2.05 -4.85 -32.06
N ILE A 532 2.42 -6.13 -32.20
CA ILE A 532 1.50 -7.26 -31.97
C ILE A 532 0.97 -7.25 -30.53
N LEU A 533 1.79 -6.82 -29.56
CA LEU A 533 1.41 -6.80 -28.14
C LEU A 533 0.23 -5.84 -27.85
N SER A 534 0.01 -4.85 -28.70
CA SER A 534 -1.13 -3.93 -28.55
C SER A 534 -2.47 -4.55 -28.95
N CYS A 535 -2.49 -5.77 -29.52
CA CYS A 535 -3.69 -6.36 -30.07
C CYS A 535 -3.86 -7.84 -29.67
N PRO A 536 -4.81 -8.16 -28.76
CA PRO A 536 -5.01 -9.53 -28.25
C PRO A 536 -5.16 -10.62 -29.32
N HIS A 537 -5.89 -10.36 -30.42
CA HIS A 537 -6.04 -11.38 -31.48
C HIS A 537 -4.70 -11.74 -32.13
N LYS A 538 -3.86 -10.74 -32.43
CA LYS A 538 -2.54 -10.97 -33.04
C LYS A 538 -1.59 -11.73 -32.11
N ILE A 539 -1.71 -11.50 -30.81
CA ILE A 539 -0.98 -12.27 -29.80
C ILE A 539 -1.41 -13.73 -29.85
N LYS A 540 -2.74 -13.98 -29.89
CA LYS A 540 -3.29 -15.34 -29.99
C LYS A 540 -2.84 -16.04 -31.27
N ASP A 541 -2.85 -15.35 -32.40
CA ASP A 541 -2.37 -15.89 -33.68
C ASP A 541 -0.89 -16.28 -33.62
N ALA A 542 -0.04 -15.41 -33.06
CA ALA A 542 1.37 -15.71 -32.87
C ALA A 542 1.59 -16.93 -31.97
N LEU A 543 0.83 -17.05 -30.87
CA LEU A 543 0.93 -18.19 -29.95
C LEU A 543 0.38 -19.49 -30.55
N ASN A 544 -0.68 -19.43 -31.35
CA ASN A 544 -1.20 -20.57 -32.10
C ASN A 544 -0.19 -21.08 -33.13
N GLU A 545 0.51 -20.17 -33.81
CA GLU A 545 1.62 -20.53 -34.70
C GLU A 545 2.72 -21.28 -33.93
N VAL A 546 3.10 -20.80 -32.73
CA VAL A 546 4.06 -21.50 -31.87
C VAL A 546 3.56 -22.91 -31.54
N LYS A 547 2.30 -23.04 -31.09
CA LYS A 547 1.69 -24.32 -30.73
C LYS A 547 1.69 -25.30 -31.91
N GLN A 548 1.32 -24.83 -33.09
CA GLN A 548 1.26 -25.64 -34.31
C GLN A 548 2.67 -26.13 -34.71
N LYS A 549 3.65 -25.24 -34.77
CA LYS A 549 5.02 -25.57 -35.21
C LYS A 549 5.78 -26.46 -34.22
N THR A 550 5.37 -26.48 -32.96
CA THR A 550 5.98 -27.29 -31.90
C THR A 550 5.20 -28.56 -31.58
N GLY A 551 4.13 -28.86 -32.34
CA GLY A 551 3.23 -30.00 -32.09
C GLY A 551 2.53 -29.94 -30.73
N GLY A 552 2.49 -28.78 -30.08
CA GLY A 552 1.95 -28.63 -28.72
C GLY A 552 2.81 -29.21 -27.59
N HIS A 553 4.05 -29.63 -27.88
CA HIS A 553 4.94 -30.26 -26.88
C HIS A 553 5.92 -29.28 -26.21
N LEU A 554 5.78 -27.98 -26.47
CA LEU A 554 6.66 -26.97 -25.91
C LEU A 554 6.53 -26.86 -24.38
N GLN A 555 7.64 -27.02 -23.65
CA GLN A 555 7.66 -26.87 -22.19
C GLN A 555 7.65 -25.40 -21.77
N ILE A 556 8.37 -24.54 -22.49
CA ILE A 556 8.45 -23.11 -22.18
C ILE A 556 8.77 -22.26 -23.41
N LEU A 557 8.11 -21.10 -23.51
CA LEU A 557 8.36 -20.09 -24.53
C LEU A 557 9.00 -18.85 -23.89
N ILE A 558 10.19 -18.47 -24.34
CA ILE A 558 10.86 -17.25 -23.91
C ILE A 558 10.37 -16.10 -24.80
N CYS A 559 9.89 -15.01 -24.19
CA CYS A 559 9.34 -13.85 -24.91
C CYS A 559 10.11 -12.56 -24.61
N PRO A 560 11.26 -12.32 -25.27
CA PRO A 560 11.98 -11.05 -25.18
C PRO A 560 11.14 -9.88 -25.73
N MET A 561 11.27 -8.70 -25.11
CA MET A 561 10.62 -7.45 -25.51
C MET A 561 11.63 -6.31 -25.46
N ALA A 562 11.49 -5.29 -26.31
CA ALA A 562 12.45 -4.18 -26.34
C ALA A 562 12.31 -3.28 -25.10
N ASP A 563 11.06 -3.03 -24.72
CA ASP A 563 10.66 -2.15 -23.63
C ASP A 563 9.51 -2.76 -22.81
N LYS A 564 9.15 -2.10 -21.70
CA LYS A 564 7.94 -2.47 -20.97
C LYS A 564 6.70 -2.06 -21.76
N ASP A 565 5.78 -3.00 -21.91
CA ASP A 565 4.54 -2.81 -22.65
C ASP A 565 3.35 -3.34 -21.86
N GLU A 566 2.20 -2.67 -21.93
CA GLU A 566 0.96 -3.12 -21.27
C GLU A 566 0.45 -4.45 -21.87
N GLY A 567 0.74 -4.70 -23.15
CA GLY A 567 0.45 -5.94 -23.86
C GLY A 567 1.14 -7.18 -23.30
N TYR A 568 2.16 -7.02 -22.45
CA TYR A 568 2.71 -8.10 -21.63
C TYR A 568 1.61 -8.85 -20.84
N LYS A 569 0.62 -8.13 -20.31
CA LYS A 569 -0.48 -8.73 -19.55
C LYS A 569 -1.35 -9.61 -20.43
N SER A 570 -1.69 -9.12 -21.63
CA SER A 570 -2.47 -9.85 -22.62
C SER A 570 -1.70 -11.09 -23.11
N LEU A 571 -0.40 -10.95 -23.38
CA LEU A 571 0.47 -12.08 -23.73
C LEU A 571 0.44 -13.18 -22.66
N LYS A 572 0.58 -12.79 -21.39
CA LYS A 572 0.52 -13.73 -20.26
C LYS A 572 -0.82 -14.44 -20.15
N LEU A 573 -1.91 -13.67 -20.17
CA LEU A 573 -3.26 -14.20 -20.05
C LEU A 573 -3.57 -15.20 -21.18
N ILE A 574 -3.38 -14.78 -22.43
CA ILE A 574 -3.74 -15.59 -23.60
C ILE A 574 -2.86 -16.84 -23.66
N ALA A 575 -1.55 -16.71 -23.44
CA ALA A 575 -0.64 -17.86 -23.49
C ALA A 575 -0.99 -18.91 -22.43
N GLU A 576 -1.17 -18.51 -21.17
CA GLU A 576 -1.28 -19.44 -20.05
C GLU A 576 -2.72 -19.93 -19.81
N THR A 577 -3.76 -19.22 -20.27
CA THR A 577 -5.17 -19.59 -20.05
C THR A 577 -5.92 -20.08 -21.28
N GLU A 578 -5.63 -19.54 -22.47
CA GLU A 578 -6.35 -19.90 -23.70
C GLU A 578 -5.56 -20.91 -24.55
N VAL A 579 -4.25 -20.70 -24.71
CA VAL A 579 -3.42 -21.52 -25.61
C VAL A 579 -2.77 -22.70 -24.88
N GLY A 580 -2.42 -22.50 -23.60
CA GLY A 580 -1.76 -23.51 -22.76
C GLY A 580 -0.24 -23.55 -22.92
N ILE A 581 0.41 -22.40 -23.16
CA ILE A 581 1.87 -22.26 -23.27
C ILE A 581 2.41 -21.52 -22.05
N LEU A 582 3.34 -22.16 -21.35
CA LEU A 582 4.08 -21.54 -20.26
C LEU A 582 5.11 -20.55 -20.81
N THR A 583 5.11 -19.32 -20.32
CA THR A 583 5.98 -18.26 -20.89
C THR A 583 6.98 -17.69 -19.89
N GLN A 584 8.16 -17.29 -20.38
CA GLN A 584 9.16 -16.52 -19.64
C GLN A 584 9.54 -15.26 -20.43
N CYS A 585 8.94 -14.12 -20.07
CA CYS A 585 9.25 -12.85 -20.73
C CYS A 585 10.48 -12.18 -20.12
N CYS A 586 11.21 -11.41 -20.93
CA CYS A 586 12.38 -10.64 -20.51
C CYS A 586 12.55 -9.38 -21.35
N LEU A 587 13.38 -8.44 -20.91
CA LEU A 587 13.77 -7.29 -21.74
C LEU A 587 15.02 -7.63 -22.54
N SER A 588 15.09 -7.18 -23.80
CA SER A 588 16.23 -7.45 -24.69
C SER A 588 17.52 -6.82 -24.18
N TYR A 589 17.47 -5.60 -23.65
CA TYR A 589 18.66 -4.90 -23.14
C TYR A 589 19.46 -5.70 -22.08
N PRO A 590 18.86 -6.13 -20.94
CA PRO A 590 19.59 -6.95 -19.98
C PRO A 590 19.91 -8.36 -20.49
N ALA A 591 19.09 -8.91 -21.41
CA ALA A 591 19.36 -10.19 -22.05
C ALA A 591 20.62 -10.14 -22.95
N ASN A 592 20.79 -9.08 -23.73
CA ASN A 592 21.96 -8.82 -24.57
C ASN A 592 23.23 -8.60 -23.73
N GLN A 593 23.13 -7.86 -22.62
CA GLN A 593 24.25 -7.74 -21.68
C GLN A 593 24.69 -9.12 -21.17
N GLY A 594 23.73 -10.03 -20.95
CA GLY A 594 24.01 -11.42 -20.61
C GLY A 594 24.83 -11.56 -19.33
N LYS A 595 24.64 -10.65 -18.36
CA LYS A 595 25.32 -10.73 -17.06
C LYS A 595 24.93 -12.03 -16.35
N ASP A 596 25.91 -12.75 -15.80
CA ASP A 596 25.72 -14.04 -15.13
C ASP A 596 24.59 -14.03 -14.11
N GLN A 597 24.52 -13.00 -13.26
CA GLN A 597 23.47 -12.87 -12.25
C GLN A 597 22.06 -12.75 -12.87
N TYR A 598 21.94 -12.06 -14.00
CA TYR A 598 20.66 -11.90 -14.70
C TYR A 598 20.19 -13.23 -15.30
N LEU A 599 21.09 -13.93 -15.99
CA LEU A 599 20.79 -15.22 -16.60
C LEU A 599 20.52 -16.29 -15.53
N ALA A 600 21.24 -16.26 -14.41
CA ALA A 600 20.97 -17.13 -13.28
C ALA A 600 19.54 -16.92 -12.76
N ASN A 601 19.15 -15.67 -12.52
CA ASN A 601 17.79 -15.34 -12.08
C ASN A 601 16.73 -15.75 -13.10
N LEU A 602 17.04 -15.69 -14.40
CA LEU A 602 16.14 -16.17 -15.46
C LEU A 602 15.98 -17.69 -15.38
N GLY A 603 17.08 -18.44 -15.27
CA GLY A 603 17.09 -19.90 -15.11
C GLY A 603 16.33 -20.37 -13.87
N LEU A 604 16.53 -19.71 -12.73
CA LEU A 604 15.79 -20.00 -11.49
C LEU A 604 14.27 -19.83 -11.64
N LYS A 605 13.82 -18.83 -12.41
CA LYS A 605 12.39 -18.62 -12.69
C LYS A 605 11.83 -19.69 -13.63
N MET A 606 12.59 -20.09 -14.65
CA MET A 606 12.18 -21.16 -15.55
C MET A 606 12.08 -22.50 -14.82
N ASN A 607 13.07 -22.82 -13.98
CA ASN A 607 13.06 -24.04 -13.17
C ASN A 607 11.81 -24.11 -12.27
N ALA A 608 11.51 -23.04 -11.52
CA ALA A 608 10.34 -22.99 -10.65
C ALA A 608 9.02 -23.16 -11.42
N LYS A 609 8.89 -22.54 -12.60
CA LYS A 609 7.68 -22.67 -13.44
C LYS A 609 7.47 -24.08 -13.99
N LEU A 610 8.55 -24.82 -14.21
CA LEU A 610 8.51 -26.22 -14.65
C LEU A 610 8.39 -27.21 -13.48
N GLY A 611 8.15 -26.71 -12.26
CA GLY A 611 7.98 -27.52 -11.05
C GLY A 611 9.28 -27.97 -10.41
N GLY A 612 10.41 -27.33 -10.73
CA GLY A 612 11.68 -27.53 -10.06
C GLY A 612 11.74 -26.83 -8.69
N SER A 613 12.67 -27.26 -7.86
CA SER A 613 12.92 -26.71 -6.53
C SER A 613 14.27 -26.00 -6.57
N ASN A 614 14.28 -24.68 -6.46
CA ASN A 614 15.56 -23.97 -6.48
C ASN A 614 16.35 -24.26 -5.21
N ILE A 615 15.67 -24.18 -4.06
CA ILE A 615 16.23 -24.29 -2.71
C ILE A 615 15.16 -24.87 -1.79
N GLU A 616 15.60 -25.68 -0.84
CA GLU A 616 14.78 -26.18 0.26
C GLU A 616 15.42 -25.78 1.59
N LEU A 617 14.64 -25.81 2.67
CA LEU A 617 15.24 -25.75 4.01
C LEU A 617 15.91 -27.10 4.29
N TYR A 618 17.17 -27.05 4.75
CA TYR A 618 17.85 -28.24 5.24
C TYR A 618 17.31 -28.64 6.62
N ASP A 619 17.12 -27.64 7.48
CA ASP A 619 16.61 -27.83 8.82
C ASP A 619 15.12 -28.14 8.82
N ARG A 620 14.73 -29.07 9.70
CA ARG A 620 13.32 -29.31 10.00
C ARG A 620 12.76 -28.17 10.86
N LEU A 621 11.53 -27.75 10.58
CA LEU A 621 10.85 -26.72 11.37
C LEU A 621 10.52 -27.24 12.77
N PRO A 622 11.15 -26.77 13.86
CA PRO A 622 11.11 -27.46 15.16
C PRO A 622 9.70 -27.71 15.71
N ARG A 623 8.80 -26.71 15.62
CA ARG A 623 7.43 -26.80 16.15
C ARG A 623 6.44 -27.59 15.26
N LEU A 624 6.83 -27.85 14.01
CA LEU A 624 5.99 -28.59 13.05
C LEU A 624 6.50 -30.02 12.84
N ALA A 625 7.82 -30.22 12.92
CA ALA A 625 8.46 -31.48 12.62
C ALA A 625 8.53 -32.46 13.80
N ASN A 626 8.45 -31.98 15.05
CA ASN A 626 8.51 -32.86 16.23
C ASN A 626 7.35 -33.87 16.32
N THR A 627 6.30 -33.73 15.51
CA THR A 627 5.14 -34.65 15.51
C THR A 627 5.12 -35.63 14.34
N ASN A 628 6.10 -35.58 13.41
CA ASN A 628 6.07 -36.30 12.12
C ASN A 628 4.74 -36.15 11.33
N SER A 629 3.90 -35.18 11.70
CA SER A 629 2.57 -35.02 11.11
C SER A 629 2.66 -34.17 9.83
N PRO A 630 2.02 -34.59 8.73
CA PRO A 630 1.93 -33.79 7.52
C PRO A 630 1.36 -32.40 7.81
N PHE A 631 2.00 -31.36 7.26
CA PHE A 631 1.55 -29.98 7.40
C PHE A 631 1.53 -29.27 6.04
N MET A 632 0.79 -28.17 5.98
CA MET A 632 0.59 -27.38 4.77
C MET A 632 0.60 -25.89 5.11
N PHE A 633 1.37 -25.12 4.35
CA PHE A 633 1.28 -23.66 4.36
C PHE A 633 0.28 -23.20 3.32
N ILE A 634 -0.58 -22.26 3.70
CA ILE A 634 -1.50 -21.57 2.82
C ILE A 634 -1.21 -20.06 2.93
N GLY A 635 -1.07 -19.37 1.81
CA GLY A 635 -0.95 -17.92 1.74
C GLY A 635 -2.14 -17.33 1.00
N ALA A 636 -2.68 -16.22 1.47
CA ALA A 636 -3.85 -15.59 0.90
C ALA A 636 -3.71 -14.06 0.83
N ASP A 637 -4.06 -13.48 -0.31
CA ASP A 637 -4.00 -12.03 -0.59
C ASP A 637 -5.18 -11.60 -1.47
N VAL A 638 -5.59 -10.34 -1.33
CA VAL A 638 -6.59 -9.70 -2.19
C VAL A 638 -6.00 -8.45 -2.83
N ASN A 639 -5.98 -8.45 -4.15
CA ASN A 639 -5.56 -7.30 -4.94
C ASN A 639 -6.78 -6.48 -5.37
N HIS A 640 -6.85 -5.24 -4.88
CA HIS A 640 -7.84 -4.28 -5.35
C HIS A 640 -7.40 -3.54 -6.62
N PRO A 641 -8.36 -3.10 -7.45
CA PRO A 641 -8.08 -2.19 -8.55
C PRO A 641 -7.63 -0.82 -8.04
N ARG A 642 -7.05 -0.04 -8.95
CA ARG A 642 -6.49 1.30 -8.64
C ARG A 642 -7.56 2.21 -8.05
N SER A 643 -7.18 3.20 -7.25
CA SER A 643 -8.11 4.09 -6.52
C SER A 643 -9.17 4.80 -7.38
N ARG A 644 -8.91 5.00 -8.68
CA ARG A 644 -9.82 5.66 -9.63
C ARG A 644 -10.67 4.70 -10.44
N ASP A 645 -10.35 3.41 -10.38
CA ASP A 645 -11.14 2.38 -11.01
C ASP A 645 -12.26 2.02 -10.04
N THR A 646 -13.50 2.12 -10.50
CA THR A 646 -14.73 1.88 -9.74
C THR A 646 -15.49 0.64 -10.21
N THR A 647 -15.00 -0.03 -11.27
CA THR A 647 -15.73 -1.10 -11.96
C THR A 647 -15.00 -2.42 -11.95
N SER A 648 -13.66 -2.41 -11.99
CA SER A 648 -12.87 -3.64 -12.01
C SER A 648 -13.07 -4.45 -10.72
N PRO A 649 -13.09 -5.80 -10.81
CA PRO A 649 -13.21 -6.66 -9.64
C PRO A 649 -11.95 -6.59 -8.77
N SER A 650 -12.07 -6.98 -7.50
CA SER A 650 -10.89 -7.38 -6.73
C SER A 650 -10.52 -8.81 -7.10
N ILE A 651 -9.24 -9.16 -7.00
CA ILE A 651 -8.77 -10.52 -7.30
C ILE A 651 -8.21 -11.13 -6.02
N ALA A 652 -8.86 -12.19 -5.52
CA ALA A 652 -8.34 -13.00 -4.43
C ALA A 652 -7.43 -14.10 -5.00
N ALA A 653 -6.31 -14.35 -4.32
CA ALA A 653 -5.40 -15.43 -4.62
C ALA A 653 -5.07 -16.21 -3.35
N VAL A 654 -5.28 -17.53 -3.39
CA VAL A 654 -4.91 -18.45 -2.32
C VAL A 654 -3.89 -19.44 -2.88
N VAL A 655 -2.71 -19.48 -2.27
CA VAL A 655 -1.61 -20.37 -2.65
C VAL A 655 -1.34 -21.38 -1.55
N ALA A 656 -0.84 -22.55 -1.92
CA ALA A 656 -0.58 -23.61 -0.97
C ALA A 656 0.62 -24.46 -1.34
N THR A 657 1.40 -24.87 -0.33
CA THR A 657 2.46 -25.87 -0.50
C THR A 657 1.88 -27.23 -0.81
N ILE A 658 2.50 -27.98 -1.73
CA ILE A 658 2.04 -29.33 -2.12
C ILE A 658 3.04 -30.45 -1.84
N ASN A 659 4.32 -30.17 -1.64
CA ASN A 659 5.36 -31.19 -1.48
C ASN A 659 5.83 -31.26 -0.03
N TRP A 660 5.29 -32.18 0.77
CA TRP A 660 5.79 -32.42 2.12
C TRP A 660 6.90 -33.49 2.08
N PRO A 661 7.98 -33.37 2.88
CA PRO A 661 8.24 -32.35 3.91
C PRO A 661 8.90 -31.05 3.41
N ALA A 662 9.39 -31.00 2.17
CA ALA A 662 10.21 -29.91 1.65
C ALA A 662 9.53 -28.53 1.62
N SER A 663 8.21 -28.50 1.42
CA SER A 663 7.34 -27.31 1.44
C SER A 663 7.79 -26.17 0.51
N SER A 664 8.39 -26.51 -0.63
CA SER A 664 9.00 -25.56 -1.58
C SER A 664 8.18 -25.30 -2.84
N SER A 665 7.24 -26.18 -3.18
CA SER A 665 6.39 -26.08 -4.37
C SER A 665 4.99 -25.61 -3.99
N TYR A 666 4.51 -24.58 -4.70
CA TYR A 666 3.19 -23.99 -4.47
C TYR A 666 2.29 -24.14 -5.67
N ILE A 667 1.00 -24.37 -5.42
CA ILE A 667 -0.07 -24.20 -6.41
C ILE A 667 -0.98 -23.06 -5.99
N SER A 668 -1.78 -22.54 -6.91
CA SER A 668 -2.64 -21.38 -6.65
C SER A 668 -4.09 -21.61 -7.08
N LYS A 669 -5.00 -20.93 -6.39
CA LYS A 669 -6.39 -20.69 -6.75
C LYS A 669 -6.62 -19.19 -6.79
N ILE A 670 -7.29 -18.72 -7.84
CA ILE A 670 -7.52 -17.29 -8.09
C ILE A 670 -8.99 -17.11 -8.39
N GLN A 671 -9.60 -16.06 -7.83
CA GLN A 671 -11.00 -15.73 -8.09
C GLN A 671 -11.19 -14.22 -8.16
N ALA A 672 -12.00 -13.81 -9.14
CA ALA A 672 -12.53 -12.45 -9.18
C ALA A 672 -13.69 -12.33 -8.19
N GLN A 673 -13.69 -11.23 -7.44
CA GLN A 673 -14.73 -10.92 -6.46
C GLN A 673 -15.17 -9.45 -6.59
N PRO A 674 -16.31 -9.07 -5.99
CA PRO A 674 -16.84 -7.70 -6.10
C PRO A 674 -15.82 -6.61 -5.82
N HIS A 675 -16.08 -5.44 -6.41
CA HIS A 675 -15.22 -4.28 -6.32
C HIS A 675 -14.87 -3.94 -4.87
N ARG A 676 -13.57 -3.82 -4.57
CA ARG A 676 -13.02 -3.46 -3.24
C ARG A 676 -13.49 -4.33 -2.06
N LYS A 677 -13.93 -5.55 -2.32
CA LYS A 677 -14.24 -6.52 -1.26
C LYS A 677 -12.94 -7.13 -0.74
N GLU A 678 -12.63 -6.96 0.54
CA GLU A 678 -11.40 -7.49 1.15
C GLU A 678 -11.57 -8.94 1.61
N ASN A 679 -12.73 -9.33 2.15
CA ASN A 679 -12.93 -10.73 2.55
C ASN A 679 -12.92 -11.64 1.33
N ILE A 680 -12.20 -12.76 1.41
CA ILE A 680 -12.09 -13.70 0.29
C ILE A 680 -13.39 -14.50 0.19
N ILE A 681 -14.09 -14.35 -0.93
CA ILE A 681 -15.29 -15.15 -1.20
C ILE A 681 -14.86 -16.58 -1.55
N ASN A 682 -15.54 -17.60 -1.00
CA ASN A 682 -15.28 -19.02 -1.24
C ASN A 682 -13.89 -19.48 -0.79
N VAL A 683 -13.30 -18.83 0.22
CA VAL A 683 -12.00 -19.23 0.77
C VAL A 683 -12.01 -20.69 1.23
N GLY A 684 -13.14 -21.17 1.78
CA GLY A 684 -13.27 -22.56 2.21
C GLY A 684 -13.17 -23.54 1.05
N LEU A 685 -13.87 -23.27 -0.06
CA LEU A 685 -13.82 -24.08 -1.28
C LEU A 685 -12.42 -24.09 -1.88
N MET A 686 -11.76 -22.93 -1.99
CA MET A 686 -10.38 -22.85 -2.48
C MET A 686 -9.44 -23.70 -1.63
N CYS A 687 -9.51 -23.57 -0.30
CA CYS A 687 -8.69 -24.36 0.62
C CYS A 687 -8.97 -25.86 0.46
N LYS A 688 -10.23 -26.28 0.33
CA LYS A 688 -10.61 -27.67 0.10
C LYS A 688 -9.98 -28.24 -1.17
N GLU A 689 -10.06 -27.52 -2.29
CA GLU A 689 -9.45 -27.96 -3.55
C GLU A 689 -7.92 -28.06 -3.47
N LEU A 690 -7.27 -27.13 -2.75
CA LEU A 690 -5.84 -27.16 -2.50
C LEU A 690 -5.44 -28.36 -1.64
N ILE A 691 -6.23 -28.70 -0.61
CA ILE A 691 -6.00 -29.88 0.25
C ILE A 691 -6.19 -31.18 -0.54
N VAL A 692 -7.15 -31.24 -1.47
CA VAL A 692 -7.31 -32.39 -2.38
C VAL A 692 -6.04 -32.58 -3.21
N LYS A 693 -5.49 -31.50 -3.78
CA LYS A 693 -4.24 -31.55 -4.55
C LYS A 693 -3.04 -31.94 -3.69
N TYR A 694 -2.95 -31.43 -2.46
CA TYR A 694 -1.95 -31.86 -1.50
C TYR A 694 -2.05 -33.38 -1.24
N SER A 695 -3.27 -33.89 -1.03
CA SER A 695 -3.51 -35.30 -0.71
C SER A 695 -3.13 -36.23 -1.86
N GLN A 696 -3.35 -35.79 -3.11
CA GLN A 696 -2.94 -36.50 -4.32
C GLN A 696 -1.41 -36.63 -4.43
N VAL A 697 -0.65 -35.65 -3.94
CA VAL A 697 0.82 -35.64 -4.01
C VAL A 697 1.45 -36.39 -2.85
N ASN A 698 0.89 -36.27 -1.64
CA ASN A 698 1.51 -36.80 -0.41
C ASN A 698 0.85 -38.09 0.11
N ASN A 699 -0.16 -38.62 -0.60
CA ASN A 699 -0.98 -39.76 -0.16
C ASN A 699 -1.54 -39.63 1.26
N SER A 700 -1.71 -38.39 1.74
CA SER A 700 -2.18 -38.08 3.09
C SER A 700 -2.71 -36.65 3.15
N LYS A 701 -3.73 -36.42 4.01
CA LYS A 701 -4.23 -35.08 4.30
C LYS A 701 -3.32 -34.36 5.31
N PRO A 702 -3.14 -33.04 5.21
CA PRO A 702 -2.37 -32.28 6.19
C PRO A 702 -3.10 -32.26 7.53
N GLN A 703 -2.39 -32.56 8.61
CA GLN A 703 -2.91 -32.53 9.98
C GLN A 703 -2.77 -31.14 10.62
N LYS A 704 -1.83 -30.33 10.10
CA LYS A 704 -1.60 -28.94 10.52
C LYS A 704 -1.65 -28.01 9.31
N ILE A 705 -2.42 -26.94 9.40
CA ILE A 705 -2.55 -25.93 8.36
C ILE A 705 -2.12 -24.57 8.94
N ILE A 706 -1.16 -23.92 8.29
CA ILE A 706 -0.71 -22.58 8.67
C ILE A 706 -1.17 -21.62 7.59
N TYR A 707 -2.20 -20.84 7.91
CA TYR A 707 -2.86 -19.91 7.01
C TYR A 707 -2.33 -18.49 7.21
N PHE A 708 -1.51 -18.02 6.28
CA PHE A 708 -1.01 -16.66 6.22
C PHE A 708 -1.95 -15.77 5.40
N ARG A 709 -2.54 -14.76 6.04
CA ARG A 709 -3.40 -13.76 5.41
C ARG A 709 -2.69 -12.42 5.32
N ASP A 710 -2.31 -11.99 4.12
CA ASP A 710 -1.68 -10.68 3.86
C ASP A 710 -2.75 -9.60 3.63
N GLY A 711 -2.42 -8.31 3.77
CA GLY A 711 -3.22 -7.21 3.24
C GLY A 711 -4.40 -6.72 4.08
N VAL A 712 -4.69 -7.33 5.24
CA VAL A 712 -5.79 -6.90 6.12
C VAL A 712 -5.33 -5.93 7.22
N SER A 713 -6.18 -4.96 7.53
CA SER A 713 -5.96 -3.99 8.62
C SER A 713 -6.46 -4.50 9.98
N ASP A 714 -6.02 -3.88 11.07
CA ASP A 714 -6.39 -4.26 12.46
C ASP A 714 -7.91 -4.35 12.68
N SER A 715 -8.69 -3.52 11.99
CA SER A 715 -10.16 -3.54 12.08
C SER A 715 -10.79 -4.76 11.41
N GLN A 716 -10.06 -5.43 10.51
CA GLN A 716 -10.53 -6.57 9.71
C GLN A 716 -10.07 -7.92 10.28
N PHE A 717 -9.27 -7.95 11.35
CA PHE A 717 -8.83 -9.22 11.97
C PHE A 717 -10.00 -10.10 12.41
N ASP A 718 -11.08 -9.48 12.89
CA ASP A 718 -12.28 -10.20 13.27
C ASP A 718 -12.97 -10.86 12.07
N MET A 719 -12.99 -10.21 10.91
CA MET A 719 -13.51 -10.80 9.67
C MET A 719 -12.70 -12.05 9.28
N VAL A 720 -11.36 -11.97 9.34
CA VAL A 720 -10.51 -13.14 9.03
C VAL A 720 -10.76 -14.28 10.01
N LEU A 721 -10.89 -13.97 11.30
CA LEU A 721 -11.02 -14.99 12.34
C LEU A 721 -12.42 -15.60 12.41
N ASN A 722 -13.48 -14.80 12.26
CA ASN A 722 -14.86 -15.23 12.49
C ASN A 722 -15.65 -15.48 11.20
N GLN A 723 -15.16 -15.04 10.04
CA GLN A 723 -15.76 -15.33 8.74
C GLN A 723 -14.87 -16.27 7.93
N GLU A 724 -13.65 -15.85 7.56
CA GLU A 724 -12.80 -16.65 6.67
C GLU A 724 -12.37 -17.98 7.31
N LEU A 725 -11.91 -17.99 8.57
CA LEU A 725 -11.52 -19.22 9.25
C LEU A 725 -12.71 -20.17 9.50
N THR A 726 -13.88 -19.62 9.84
CA THR A 726 -15.11 -20.42 10.00
C THR A 726 -15.46 -21.11 8.69
N GLU A 727 -15.47 -20.37 7.58
CA GLU A 727 -15.73 -20.92 6.24
C GLU A 727 -14.70 -21.99 5.85
N ILE A 728 -13.42 -21.80 6.19
CA ILE A 728 -12.38 -22.81 5.98
C ILE A 728 -12.70 -24.08 6.77
N LYS A 729 -13.03 -23.97 8.06
CA LYS A 729 -13.37 -25.13 8.89
C LYS A 729 -14.57 -25.87 8.35
N ASP A 730 -15.66 -25.15 8.05
CA ASP A 730 -16.90 -25.74 7.52
C ASP A 730 -16.68 -26.48 6.19
N ALA A 731 -15.77 -25.98 5.35
CA ALA A 731 -15.50 -26.59 4.04
C ALA A 731 -14.61 -27.84 4.11
N ILE A 732 -13.68 -27.91 5.08
CA ILE A 732 -12.63 -28.94 5.11
C ILE A 732 -12.85 -29.98 6.20
N GLU A 733 -13.49 -29.63 7.32
CA GLU A 733 -13.79 -30.57 8.40
C GLU A 733 -14.89 -31.55 7.93
N SER A 734 -14.67 -32.83 8.17
CA SER A 734 -15.57 -33.94 7.78
C SER A 734 -15.38 -35.10 8.77
N ASP A 735 -16.24 -36.13 8.71
CA ASP A 735 -16.18 -37.26 9.65
C ASP A 735 -14.77 -37.86 9.75
N GLY A 736 -14.12 -37.63 10.89
CA GLY A 736 -12.77 -38.09 11.20
C GLY A 736 -11.61 -37.16 10.78
N TYR A 737 -11.84 -36.06 10.05
CA TYR A 737 -10.78 -35.11 9.65
C TYR A 737 -11.02 -33.71 10.23
N LYS A 738 -10.19 -33.35 11.22
CA LYS A 738 -10.21 -32.04 11.91
C LYS A 738 -8.78 -31.51 12.08
N PRO A 739 -8.19 -30.90 11.05
CA PRO A 739 -6.81 -30.42 11.12
C PRO A 739 -6.68 -29.25 12.10
N THR A 740 -5.52 -29.11 12.74
CA THR A 740 -5.21 -27.91 13.53
C THR A 740 -4.89 -26.75 12.60
N ILE A 741 -5.63 -25.66 12.67
CA ILE A 741 -5.43 -24.46 11.83
C ILE A 741 -4.84 -23.32 12.67
N THR A 742 -3.70 -22.81 12.24
CA THR A 742 -3.08 -21.58 12.77
C THR A 742 -3.25 -20.46 11.76
N VAL A 743 -3.97 -19.39 12.14
CA VAL A 743 -4.11 -18.19 11.32
C VAL A 743 -3.05 -17.16 11.73
N VAL A 744 -2.30 -16.67 10.74
CA VAL A 744 -1.30 -15.62 10.89
C VAL A 744 -1.65 -14.49 9.94
N VAL A 745 -2.04 -13.34 10.48
CA VAL A 745 -2.18 -12.13 9.68
C VAL A 745 -0.79 -11.52 9.48
N ALA A 746 -0.40 -11.34 8.22
CA ALA A 746 0.83 -10.67 7.84
C ALA A 746 0.51 -9.24 7.37
N GLN A 747 1.28 -8.26 7.85
CA GLN A 747 1.23 -6.88 7.40
C GLN A 747 2.65 -6.46 7.02
N LYS A 748 2.79 -5.81 5.86
CA LYS A 748 4.08 -5.42 5.30
C LYS A 748 4.39 -3.94 5.47
#